data_AF-A0A849ZNS2-F1
#
_entry.id   AF-A0A849ZNS2-F1
#
_cell.length_a   1.000
_cell.length_b   1.000
_cell.length_c   1.000
_cell.angle_alpha   90.00
_cell.angle_beta   90.00
_cell.angle_gamma   90.00
#
_symmetry.space_group_name_H-M   'P 1'
#
loop_
_entity.id
_entity.type
_entity.pdbx_description
1 polymer ?
#
loop_
_entity_poly.entity_id
_entity_poly.type
_entity_poly.pdbx_seq_one_letter_code
_entity_poly.pdbx_strand_id
1 'polypeptide(L)'
;MRPSGEIRAHSLAAITTIAVLVLAISGGCEGASLDELLANKACTPEGDCAEGYVCHPATKMCVVEGTALDGGGGGATTTTTSSSSGGGEGGMGPCTSVTQCPPPRSDCEVQVCIGGECGTTGLPMGTMAPVQTAGDCKDRICDGLGSVIDQNDDDDIPVDDEECTQDMCTSGLPDNFPQPLGMQCAMGGGEFCDGMGLCVECNARSDCDMLPPDDECQQRACIDGHCMMEFTAANTPVSLQTTGDCKERVCNGTGGIMTIAVGIDLPDDKNECTSDLCTGDVPSNPALPGSSCSAGTCNASGQCVGCTTDAQCGASTACVVRTCEAGGICTITYPPAGTPLPSGGQTPGDCAELQCNGNGGTQTAADNNDDPPDDGSDCTDDICVNGSPQHPSLLLDTPCASSGVVCDGAGSCVECNNPTQCANQGTVCQTATCGGSHTCGLTDLPNGTAAPPAAQTNGNCQILVCNAGALQTMNDDSDLPNDLDDCTLDSCNAGLPTHPNAPSGSPCGNGGSCDGSGSCSVLGPNGSACVSGSQCTSGSCADGVCCNTDCTGFCRSCLGSQTGGTTGTCGDVLSGEDPALECMAMNQVCDGDGACWFDCGATPTPPALSCPAACTGGCAGGTCFIDCNAGGACDLMTIACPAGFACEVQCAGSASCAGSTVVCPDYYGCNVVCNSGCNNLDVQCGTGACSLSCGNANNACQNTELYCGSNSCEASCSGSSFPTLVNPATACLAQSCALANGTPCMSGAQCASGYCPTQDGVCCDAPCSGSCHSCKAMDTGGTTGTCLPVLSGGDPNQECAGALTCNGSGGCALKAAGEPCMMNNECASGYCPSQDGVCCDTACNTKCLSCLQAQTGQPTGTCDDVTAGTDPQAECPGAKVCGGAGQCVNP
;
A
#
# COMPACT_ATOMS: atom_id res chain seq x y z
N MET A 1 -35.84 -20.10 22.06
CA MET A 1 -36.88 -20.09 23.12
C MET A 1 -38.18 -19.60 22.50
N ARG A 2 -39.20 -20.43 22.62
CA ARG A 2 -40.63 -20.21 22.33
C ARG A 2 -41.27 -19.48 23.57
N PRO A 3 -42.57 -19.10 23.64
CA PRO A 3 -43.67 -19.22 22.65
C PRO A 3 -44.82 -18.14 22.71
N SER A 4 -45.87 -18.39 21.90
CA SER A 4 -47.33 -18.19 22.15
C SER A 4 -47.93 -16.77 22.00
N GLY A 5 -49.15 -16.55 21.48
CA GLY A 5 -50.26 -17.42 21.03
C GLY A 5 -51.53 -16.59 20.73
N GLU A 6 -52.45 -17.12 19.91
CA GLU A 6 -53.81 -16.60 19.65
C GLU A 6 -54.71 -16.64 20.88
N ILE A 7 -55.65 -15.68 21.06
CA ILE A 7 -57.00 -15.89 21.67
C ILE A 7 -58.03 -14.85 21.10
N ARG A 8 -59.24 -15.36 20.79
CA ARG A 8 -60.51 -14.70 20.41
C ARG A 8 -61.16 -13.88 21.55
N ALA A 9 -62.00 -12.87 21.23
CA ALA A 9 -63.31 -12.69 21.89
C ALA A 9 -64.20 -11.61 21.23
N HIS A 10 -65.49 -11.92 21.22
CA HIS A 10 -66.64 -11.16 20.74
C HIS A 10 -67.19 -10.12 21.75
N SER A 11 -67.98 -9.18 21.20
CA SER A 11 -69.29 -8.70 21.67
C SER A 11 -69.46 -7.33 22.37
N LEU A 12 -70.23 -6.50 21.65
CA LEU A 12 -71.40 -5.68 22.04
C LEU A 12 -71.28 -4.60 23.13
N ALA A 13 -71.65 -3.38 22.75
CA ALA A 13 -72.73 -2.63 23.41
C ALA A 13 -73.36 -1.62 22.45
N ALA A 14 -74.69 -1.67 22.36
CA ALA A 14 -75.59 -0.80 21.63
C ALA A 14 -76.35 0.12 22.60
N ILE A 15 -76.77 1.33 22.15
CA ILE A 15 -77.89 2.13 22.68
C ILE A 15 -78.45 2.96 21.48
N THR A 16 -79.56 2.63 20.80
CA THR A 16 -81.01 3.00 21.02
C THR A 16 -81.26 4.52 21.20
N THR A 17 -82.28 5.22 20.68
CA THR A 17 -83.64 4.94 20.16
C THR A 17 -84.20 6.24 19.53
N ILE A 18 -85.19 6.18 18.63
CA ILE A 18 -86.55 6.78 18.75
C ILE A 18 -87.41 6.31 17.57
N ALA A 19 -88.66 5.98 17.86
CA ALA A 19 -89.65 5.44 16.94
C ALA A 19 -91.03 6.11 17.15
N VAL A 20 -91.87 6.02 16.12
CA VAL A 20 -93.36 5.99 16.08
C VAL A 20 -94.16 7.31 16.10
N LEU A 21 -94.95 7.51 15.03
CA LEU A 21 -96.42 7.70 15.13
C LEU A 21 -97.16 7.16 13.90
N VAL A 22 -98.26 6.46 14.17
CA VAL A 22 -99.22 5.76 13.28
C VAL A 22 -100.59 6.42 13.47
N LEU A 23 -101.46 6.48 12.45
CA LEU A 23 -102.87 6.00 12.47
C LEU A 23 -103.70 6.43 11.23
N ALA A 24 -104.46 5.45 10.74
CA ALA A 24 -105.46 5.48 9.66
C ALA A 24 -106.87 5.76 10.18
N ILE A 25 -107.82 6.26 9.36
CA ILE A 25 -109.27 5.93 9.48
C ILE A 25 -110.09 6.11 8.16
N SER A 26 -110.76 5.01 7.74
CA SER A 26 -112.14 4.79 7.18
C SER A 26 -112.77 5.42 5.91
N GLY A 27 -113.26 4.51 5.03
CA GLY A 27 -114.65 4.39 4.47
C GLY A 27 -115.01 5.22 3.21
N GLY A 28 -115.65 4.75 2.13
CA GLY A 28 -116.43 3.54 1.77
C GLY A 28 -117.61 3.94 0.83
N CYS A 29 -118.01 3.06 -0.12
CA CYS A 29 -119.17 3.04 -1.07
C CYS A 29 -118.73 2.99 -2.56
N GLU A 30 -118.87 1.86 -3.28
CA GLU A 30 -120.07 1.24 -3.91
C GLU A 30 -120.27 1.65 -5.38
N GLY A 31 -120.43 0.66 -6.28
CA GLY A 31 -121.24 0.80 -7.50
C GLY A 31 -120.66 0.33 -8.84
N ALA A 32 -120.88 -0.96 -9.16
CA ALA A 32 -121.36 -1.55 -10.45
C ALA A 32 -120.64 -1.26 -11.80
N SER A 33 -120.58 -2.17 -12.79
CA SER A 33 -121.04 -3.56 -13.03
C SER A 33 -120.20 -4.18 -14.17
N LEU A 34 -119.88 -5.48 -14.19
CA LEU A 34 -120.57 -6.59 -14.90
C LEU A 34 -121.23 -6.19 -16.23
N ASP A 35 -120.72 -6.77 -17.33
CA ASP A 35 -121.11 -6.69 -18.76
C ASP A 35 -120.35 -5.68 -19.64
N GLU A 36 -119.11 -6.00 -20.05
CA GLU A 36 -118.69 -5.79 -21.46
C GLU A 36 -117.44 -6.62 -21.87
N LEU A 37 -117.73 -7.76 -22.50
CA LEU A 37 -117.06 -8.40 -23.64
C LEU A 37 -115.54 -8.61 -23.58
N LEU A 38 -115.10 -9.67 -22.90
CA LEU A 38 -114.67 -10.94 -23.51
C LEU A 38 -115.27 -11.36 -24.87
N ALA A 39 -114.38 -11.57 -25.85
CA ALA A 39 -114.49 -12.59 -26.91
C ALA A 39 -113.26 -13.54 -26.82
N ASN A 40 -113.42 -14.83 -27.12
CA ASN A 40 -112.40 -15.90 -27.12
C ASN A 40 -112.08 -16.66 -25.80
N LYS A 41 -113.06 -16.89 -24.91
CA LYS A 41 -112.89 -17.93 -23.87
C LYS A 41 -113.44 -19.30 -24.27
N ALA A 42 -112.75 -20.34 -23.82
CA ALA A 42 -113.13 -21.73 -23.98
C ALA A 42 -114.40 -22.08 -23.18
N CYS A 43 -115.21 -23.00 -23.69
CA CYS A 43 -116.39 -23.54 -23.01
C CYS A 43 -116.00 -24.20 -21.69
N THR A 44 -116.94 -24.26 -20.73
CA THR A 44 -116.74 -25.09 -19.54
C THR A 44 -116.71 -26.57 -19.91
N PRO A 45 -116.11 -27.45 -19.09
CA PRO A 45 -116.04 -28.90 -19.36
C PRO A 45 -117.40 -29.57 -19.55
N GLU A 46 -118.47 -28.98 -19.02
CA GLU A 46 -119.85 -29.46 -19.13
C GLU A 46 -120.59 -28.94 -20.38
N GLY A 47 -119.97 -28.03 -21.15
CA GLY A 47 -120.46 -27.56 -22.45
C GLY A 47 -121.32 -26.30 -22.40
N ASP A 48 -121.44 -25.66 -21.25
CA ASP A 48 -122.29 -24.48 -21.04
C ASP A 48 -121.58 -23.17 -21.41
N CYS A 49 -122.37 -22.24 -21.95
CA CYS A 49 -121.98 -20.88 -22.33
C CYS A 49 -122.98 -19.88 -21.73
N ALA A 50 -122.62 -18.60 -21.67
CA ALA A 50 -123.53 -17.55 -21.19
C ALA A 50 -124.79 -17.45 -22.09
N GLU A 51 -125.92 -17.04 -21.51
CA GLU A 51 -127.19 -16.92 -22.23
C GLU A 51 -127.03 -16.12 -23.53
N GLY A 52 -127.49 -16.68 -24.65
CA GLY A 52 -127.33 -16.14 -26.01
C GLY A 52 -126.18 -16.75 -26.83
N TYR A 53 -125.32 -17.59 -26.22
CA TYR A 53 -124.23 -18.29 -26.89
C TYR A 53 -124.30 -19.81 -26.67
N VAL A 54 -123.95 -20.59 -27.70
CA VAL A 54 -123.76 -22.04 -27.68
C VAL A 54 -122.29 -22.40 -27.88
N CYS A 55 -121.84 -23.48 -27.24
CA CYS A 55 -120.47 -23.96 -27.41
C CYS A 55 -120.25 -24.55 -28.82
N HIS A 56 -119.34 -23.97 -29.61
CA HIS A 56 -119.05 -24.46 -30.96
C HIS A 56 -118.35 -25.84 -30.89
N PRO A 57 -118.91 -26.90 -31.49
CA PRO A 57 -118.52 -28.27 -31.20
C PRO A 57 -117.09 -28.63 -31.63
N ALA A 58 -116.53 -27.92 -32.61
CA ALA A 58 -115.17 -28.15 -33.13
C ALA A 58 -114.08 -27.31 -32.44
N THR A 59 -114.40 -26.10 -32.00
CA THR A 59 -113.40 -25.14 -31.48
C THR A 59 -113.48 -24.96 -29.96
N LYS A 60 -114.50 -25.53 -29.31
CA LYS A 60 -114.73 -25.43 -27.86
C LYS A 60 -114.74 -23.98 -27.36
N MET A 61 -115.29 -23.06 -28.16
CA MET A 61 -115.52 -21.67 -27.76
C MET A 61 -117.00 -21.30 -27.91
N CYS A 62 -117.49 -20.37 -27.10
CA CYS A 62 -118.89 -19.92 -27.13
C CYS A 62 -119.16 -19.01 -28.35
N VAL A 63 -120.21 -19.32 -29.13
CA VAL A 63 -120.65 -18.58 -30.34
C VAL A 63 -122.17 -18.33 -30.31
N VAL A 64 -122.69 -17.27 -30.92
CA VAL A 64 -124.10 -16.86 -30.78
C VAL A 64 -125.08 -17.89 -31.38
N GLU A 65 -126.18 -18.17 -30.69
CA GLU A 65 -127.26 -19.04 -31.21
C GLU A 65 -127.96 -18.41 -32.43
N GLY A 66 -128.03 -19.12 -33.57
CA GLY A 66 -129.06 -18.82 -34.59
C GLY A 66 -128.72 -18.82 -36.07
N THR A 67 -127.48 -19.09 -36.51
CA THR A 67 -127.24 -19.36 -37.94
C THR A 67 -126.60 -20.73 -38.16
N ALA A 68 -127.50 -21.72 -38.11
CA ALA A 68 -127.35 -23.03 -38.72
C ALA A 68 -127.57 -22.91 -40.25
N LEU A 69 -126.66 -23.41 -41.08
CA LEU A 69 -126.64 -24.75 -41.71
C LEU A 69 -127.47 -24.88 -43.00
N ASP A 70 -126.79 -25.12 -44.12
CA ASP A 70 -126.93 -26.32 -44.98
C ASP A 70 -125.92 -26.15 -46.14
N GLY A 71 -125.17 -27.12 -46.62
CA GLY A 71 -125.15 -28.57 -46.43
C GLY A 71 -124.51 -29.17 -47.69
N GLY A 72 -123.75 -30.27 -47.53
CA GLY A 72 -123.65 -31.31 -48.57
C GLY A 72 -122.70 -31.10 -49.75
N GLY A 73 -121.46 -31.56 -49.57
CA GLY A 73 -120.81 -32.57 -50.39
C GLY A 73 -121.06 -32.67 -51.90
N GLY A 74 -119.96 -32.49 -52.65
CA GLY A 74 -119.51 -33.49 -53.62
C GLY A 74 -119.82 -33.24 -55.09
N GLY A 75 -118.77 -33.07 -55.88
CA GLY A 75 -118.79 -33.50 -57.28
C GLY A 75 -118.20 -32.52 -58.29
N ALA A 76 -117.11 -32.99 -58.91
CA ALA A 76 -116.69 -32.71 -60.28
C ALA A 76 -115.93 -31.40 -60.60
N THR A 77 -114.61 -31.55 -60.64
CA THR A 77 -113.79 -31.54 -61.86
C THR A 77 -113.96 -30.37 -62.85
N THR A 78 -112.80 -29.72 -63.07
CA THR A 78 -112.26 -29.17 -64.33
C THR A 78 -112.67 -27.77 -64.84
N THR A 79 -111.64 -26.91 -64.73
CA THR A 79 -111.02 -26.06 -65.77
C THR A 79 -111.51 -24.65 -66.07
N THR A 80 -110.50 -23.77 -66.04
CA THR A 80 -110.13 -22.70 -66.98
C THR A 80 -110.68 -21.29 -66.78
N THR A 81 -109.69 -20.41 -66.56
CA THR A 81 -109.42 -19.12 -67.23
C THR A 81 -110.28 -17.89 -66.93
N SER A 82 -109.59 -16.92 -66.32
CA SER A 82 -109.47 -15.51 -66.75
C SER A 82 -110.53 -14.94 -67.71
N SER A 83 -111.37 -14.07 -67.11
CA SER A 83 -111.70 -12.68 -67.50
C SER A 83 -112.21 -12.31 -68.90
N SER A 84 -113.16 -11.36 -68.84
CA SER A 84 -113.71 -10.41 -69.84
C SER A 84 -114.91 -10.93 -70.64
N SER A 85 -116.16 -10.58 -70.30
CA SER A 85 -116.87 -9.28 -70.24
C SER A 85 -117.37 -8.76 -71.59
N GLY A 86 -118.66 -8.39 -71.61
CA GLY A 86 -119.43 -7.89 -72.75
C GLY A 86 -120.54 -8.89 -73.10
N GLY A 87 -121.81 -8.67 -72.80
CA GLY A 87 -122.59 -7.44 -72.80
C GLY A 87 -123.90 -7.79 -73.51
N GLY A 88 -125.05 -7.28 -73.05
CA GLY A 88 -126.31 -7.48 -73.76
C GLY A 88 -127.53 -7.62 -72.87
N GLU A 89 -128.00 -6.47 -72.39
CA GLU A 89 -129.39 -6.01 -72.42
C GLU A 89 -130.51 -6.99 -72.04
N GLY A 90 -131.14 -6.67 -70.91
CA GLY A 90 -132.44 -7.20 -70.54
C GLY A 90 -133.54 -6.71 -71.48
N GLY A 91 -134.49 -7.60 -71.76
CA GLY A 91 -135.88 -7.22 -71.96
C GLY A 91 -136.60 -7.39 -70.64
N MET A 92 -137.09 -6.28 -70.06
CA MET A 92 -137.90 -6.26 -68.84
C MET A 92 -139.13 -7.16 -69.01
N GLY A 93 -139.11 -8.29 -68.31
CA GLY A 93 -140.27 -9.15 -68.15
C GLY A 93 -141.18 -8.59 -67.05
N PRO A 94 -142.49 -8.90 -67.09
CA PRO A 94 -143.41 -8.50 -66.04
C PRO A 94 -143.03 -9.16 -64.70
N CYS A 95 -143.06 -8.41 -63.60
CA CYS A 95 -142.83 -8.92 -62.24
C CYS A 95 -144.11 -8.92 -61.41
N THR A 96 -144.26 -9.93 -60.55
CA THR A 96 -145.28 -10.01 -59.50
C THR A 96 -144.69 -9.92 -58.09
N SER A 97 -143.37 -10.01 -57.92
CA SER A 97 -142.65 -9.73 -56.66
C SER A 97 -141.20 -9.26 -56.90
N VAL A 98 -140.61 -8.56 -55.92
CA VAL A 98 -139.25 -7.98 -55.99
C VAL A 98 -138.14 -9.00 -56.25
N THR A 99 -138.37 -10.28 -55.89
CA THR A 99 -137.43 -11.39 -56.14
C THR A 99 -137.31 -11.79 -57.61
N GLN A 100 -138.22 -11.32 -58.47
CA GLN A 100 -138.18 -11.56 -59.91
C GLN A 100 -137.41 -10.46 -60.66
N CYS A 101 -136.89 -9.46 -59.95
CA CYS A 101 -136.12 -8.37 -60.52
C CYS A 101 -134.61 -8.66 -60.47
N PRO A 102 -133.82 -8.18 -61.45
CA PRO A 102 -132.37 -8.29 -61.40
C PRO A 102 -131.81 -7.56 -60.17
N PRO A 103 -130.72 -8.06 -59.58
CA PRO A 103 -130.05 -7.38 -58.48
C PRO A 103 -129.56 -5.98 -58.89
N PRO A 104 -129.54 -5.02 -57.95
CA PRO A 104 -129.12 -3.64 -58.19
C PRO A 104 -127.67 -3.54 -58.70
N ARG A 105 -127.34 -2.45 -59.39
CA ARG A 105 -126.02 -2.26 -60.02
C ARG A 105 -124.98 -1.62 -59.10
N SER A 106 -125.44 -1.13 -57.96
CA SER A 106 -124.62 -0.47 -56.95
C SER A 106 -124.93 -1.05 -55.59
N ASP A 107 -123.90 -1.12 -54.74
CA ASP A 107 -124.01 -1.52 -53.34
C ASP A 107 -124.96 -0.61 -52.53
N CYS A 108 -125.30 0.56 -53.08
CA CYS A 108 -126.18 1.56 -52.49
C CYS A 108 -127.59 1.58 -53.07
N GLU A 109 -128.00 0.57 -53.84
CA GLU A 109 -129.33 0.42 -54.41
C GLU A 109 -130.02 -0.86 -53.91
N VAL A 110 -131.36 -0.87 -53.90
CA VAL A 110 -132.18 -2.07 -53.61
C VAL A 110 -133.30 -2.24 -54.66
N GLN A 111 -133.67 -3.49 -54.94
CA GLN A 111 -134.65 -3.86 -55.98
C GLN A 111 -136.13 -3.65 -55.56
N VAL A 112 -136.97 -3.15 -56.47
CA VAL A 112 -138.43 -2.93 -56.29
C VAL A 112 -139.25 -3.42 -57.50
N CYS A 113 -140.50 -3.86 -57.29
CA CYS A 113 -141.44 -4.30 -58.33
C CYS A 113 -142.74 -3.51 -58.18
N ILE A 114 -142.99 -2.55 -59.07
CA ILE A 114 -144.11 -1.59 -58.96
C ILE A 114 -144.87 -1.58 -60.28
N GLY A 115 -146.19 -1.74 -60.23
CA GLY A 115 -147.05 -1.69 -61.42
C GLY A 115 -146.84 -2.85 -62.41
N GLY A 116 -146.16 -3.91 -62.00
CA GLY A 116 -145.83 -5.05 -62.87
C GLY A 116 -144.47 -4.95 -63.57
N GLU A 117 -143.68 -3.90 -63.30
CA GLU A 117 -142.34 -3.70 -63.88
C GLU A 117 -141.26 -3.59 -62.79
N CYS A 118 -140.06 -4.10 -63.11
CA CYS A 118 -138.90 -4.08 -62.22
C CYS A 118 -138.16 -2.74 -62.25
N GLY A 119 -137.76 -2.24 -61.07
CA GLY A 119 -136.89 -1.06 -60.89
C GLY A 119 -135.99 -1.18 -59.65
N THR A 120 -135.20 -0.14 -59.37
CA THR A 120 -134.36 -0.01 -58.16
C THR A 120 -134.66 1.31 -57.44
N THR A 121 -134.37 1.38 -56.14
CA THR A 121 -134.37 2.62 -55.34
C THR A 121 -133.08 2.70 -54.54
N GLY A 122 -132.54 3.90 -54.35
CA GLY A 122 -131.35 4.13 -53.51
C GLY A 122 -131.61 3.82 -52.03
N LEU A 123 -130.60 3.28 -51.34
CA LEU A 123 -130.54 3.20 -49.88
C LEU A 123 -130.41 4.62 -49.29
N PRO A 124 -130.89 4.86 -48.05
CA PRO A 124 -130.77 6.16 -47.40
C PRO A 124 -129.33 6.69 -47.36
N MET A 125 -129.18 8.01 -47.45
CA MET A 125 -127.87 8.66 -47.32
C MET A 125 -127.20 8.29 -45.99
N GLY A 126 -125.88 8.05 -46.02
CA GLY A 126 -125.07 7.67 -44.86
C GLY A 126 -125.07 6.17 -44.52
N THR A 127 -125.71 5.32 -45.32
CA THR A 127 -125.64 3.86 -45.12
C THR A 127 -124.24 3.36 -45.51
N MET A 128 -123.55 2.61 -44.65
CA MET A 128 -122.26 2.00 -44.96
C MET A 128 -122.38 1.01 -46.13
N ALA A 129 -121.49 1.12 -47.12
CA ALA A 129 -121.37 0.11 -48.16
C ALA A 129 -120.87 -1.21 -47.55
N PRO A 130 -121.35 -2.37 -48.03
CA PRO A 130 -120.99 -3.69 -47.48
C PRO A 130 -119.53 -4.09 -47.70
N VAL A 131 -118.79 -3.37 -48.54
CA VAL A 131 -117.35 -3.58 -48.77
C VAL A 131 -116.60 -2.30 -48.38
N GLN A 132 -115.84 -2.40 -47.28
CA GLN A 132 -114.86 -1.40 -46.84
C GLN A 132 -113.44 -1.88 -47.19
N THR A 133 -112.49 -0.96 -47.30
CA THR A 133 -111.07 -1.28 -47.46
C THR A 133 -110.39 -0.92 -46.15
N ALA A 134 -109.77 -1.88 -45.48
CA ALA A 134 -109.12 -1.65 -44.18
C ALA A 134 -107.73 -1.01 -44.36
N GLY A 135 -107.39 -0.07 -43.49
CA GLY A 135 -106.14 0.67 -43.46
C GLY A 135 -105.99 1.70 -44.59
N ASP A 136 -107.09 2.12 -45.24
CA ASP A 136 -107.05 3.14 -46.29
C ASP A 136 -107.58 4.52 -45.85
N CYS A 137 -107.94 4.63 -44.57
CA CYS A 137 -108.41 5.83 -43.91
C CYS A 137 -109.75 6.37 -44.46
N LYS A 138 -110.57 5.53 -45.10
CA LYS A 138 -111.85 5.92 -45.71
C LYS A 138 -112.98 4.94 -45.40
N ASP A 139 -114.12 5.52 -45.05
CA ASP A 139 -115.41 4.83 -45.03
C ASP A 139 -116.15 5.01 -46.36
N ARG A 140 -116.55 3.91 -46.98
CA ARG A 140 -117.42 3.90 -48.18
C ARG A 140 -118.90 3.96 -47.74
N ILE A 141 -119.62 5.05 -48.00
CA ILE A 141 -121.03 5.26 -47.62
C ILE A 141 -121.95 5.59 -48.81
N CYS A 142 -123.27 5.42 -48.65
CA CYS A 142 -124.28 5.68 -49.68
C CYS A 142 -124.76 7.14 -49.71
N ASP A 143 -124.97 7.70 -50.91
CA ASP A 143 -125.37 9.10 -51.12
C ASP A 143 -126.88 9.38 -51.05
N GLY A 144 -127.71 8.34 -50.84
CA GLY A 144 -129.17 8.48 -50.87
C GLY A 144 -129.81 8.36 -52.26
N LEU A 145 -129.01 8.38 -53.32
CA LEU A 145 -129.44 8.32 -54.73
C LEU A 145 -129.00 7.04 -55.43
N GLY A 146 -128.23 6.19 -54.75
CA GLY A 146 -127.77 4.90 -55.27
C GLY A 146 -126.28 4.81 -55.53
N SER A 147 -125.47 5.84 -55.23
CA SER A 147 -124.01 5.81 -55.41
C SER A 147 -123.26 5.66 -54.09
N VAL A 148 -122.07 5.07 -54.16
CA VAL A 148 -121.10 5.04 -53.06
C VAL A 148 -120.24 6.31 -53.13
N ILE A 149 -120.01 6.95 -51.99
CA ILE A 149 -119.07 8.06 -51.80
C ILE A 149 -118.12 7.72 -50.65
N ASP A 150 -116.89 8.20 -50.72
CA ASP A 150 -115.92 8.02 -49.64
C ASP A 150 -116.06 9.15 -48.62
N GLN A 151 -116.08 8.79 -47.35
CA GLN A 151 -116.01 9.66 -46.20
C GLN A 151 -114.68 9.39 -45.48
N ASN A 152 -114.04 10.41 -44.94
CA ASN A 152 -112.82 10.20 -44.14
C ASN A 152 -113.15 9.40 -42.88
N ASP A 153 -112.41 8.33 -42.64
CA ASP A 153 -112.36 7.61 -41.38
C ASP A 153 -110.90 7.57 -40.89
N ASP A 154 -110.58 8.43 -39.92
CA ASP A 154 -109.23 8.52 -39.36
C ASP A 154 -108.95 7.40 -38.31
N ASP A 155 -109.94 6.56 -37.99
CA ASP A 155 -109.76 5.39 -37.12
C ASP A 155 -109.38 4.12 -37.91
N ASP A 156 -109.46 4.15 -39.24
CA ASP A 156 -109.04 3.06 -40.15
C ASP A 156 -107.52 3.10 -40.45
N ILE A 157 -106.72 2.97 -39.39
CA ILE A 157 -105.27 3.17 -39.37
C ILE A 157 -104.51 2.08 -40.16
N PRO A 158 -103.56 2.42 -41.06
CA PRO A 158 -102.71 1.45 -41.75
C PRO A 158 -101.66 0.91 -40.77
N VAL A 159 -101.39 -0.39 -40.76
CA VAL A 159 -100.32 -0.98 -39.92
C VAL A 159 -99.13 -1.35 -40.80
N ASP A 160 -97.94 -0.77 -40.55
CA ASP A 160 -96.73 -0.98 -41.36
C ASP A 160 -95.76 -2.05 -40.83
N ASP A 161 -96.10 -2.70 -39.71
CA ASP A 161 -95.32 -3.73 -38.99
C ASP A 161 -93.95 -3.25 -38.45
N GLU A 162 -93.66 -1.94 -38.43
CA GLU A 162 -92.41 -1.38 -37.90
C GLU A 162 -92.61 -0.77 -36.49
N GLU A 163 -91.98 -1.34 -35.44
CA GLU A 163 -92.20 -0.89 -34.04
C GLU A 163 -91.70 0.54 -33.75
N CYS A 164 -90.80 1.07 -34.59
CA CYS A 164 -90.23 2.40 -34.45
C CYS A 164 -90.90 3.46 -35.35
N THR A 165 -92.06 3.14 -35.94
CA THR A 165 -92.95 4.10 -36.60
C THR A 165 -94.25 4.23 -35.80
N GLN A 166 -94.94 5.36 -35.97
CA GLN A 166 -96.28 5.59 -35.45
C GLN A 166 -97.23 5.64 -36.64
N ASP A 167 -98.05 4.61 -36.74
CA ASP A 167 -99.11 4.49 -37.72
C ASP A 167 -100.29 5.41 -37.40
N MET A 168 -100.72 6.24 -38.35
CA MET A 168 -101.85 7.16 -38.16
C MET A 168 -102.55 7.53 -39.48
N CYS A 169 -103.85 7.77 -39.42
CA CYS A 169 -104.59 8.46 -40.48
C CYS A 169 -104.74 9.95 -40.15
N THR A 170 -104.51 10.83 -41.12
CA THR A 170 -104.79 12.26 -40.97
C THR A 170 -105.65 12.77 -42.12
N SER A 171 -106.91 13.14 -41.84
CA SER A 171 -107.86 13.63 -42.85
C SER A 171 -108.09 12.65 -44.02
N GLY A 172 -108.11 11.36 -43.69
CA GLY A 172 -108.34 10.24 -44.58
C GLY A 172 -107.17 9.96 -45.51
N LEU A 173 -105.93 10.24 -45.08
CA LEU A 173 -104.70 9.85 -45.76
C LEU A 173 -103.82 9.02 -44.80
N PRO A 174 -103.25 7.90 -45.26
CA PRO A 174 -102.34 7.08 -44.47
C PRO A 174 -100.99 7.78 -44.26
N ASP A 175 -100.44 7.74 -43.05
CA ASP A 175 -99.15 8.32 -42.69
C ASP A 175 -98.43 7.43 -41.65
N ASN A 176 -97.10 7.40 -41.69
CA ASN A 176 -96.25 6.67 -40.75
C ASN A 176 -95.03 7.51 -40.36
N PHE A 177 -95.02 8.04 -39.13
CA PHE A 177 -93.95 8.92 -38.64
C PHE A 177 -92.99 8.19 -37.71
N PRO A 178 -91.67 8.46 -37.73
CA PRO A 178 -90.73 7.86 -36.79
C PRO A 178 -91.09 8.16 -35.33
N GLN A 179 -91.09 7.12 -34.49
CA GLN A 179 -91.20 7.26 -33.03
C GLN A 179 -90.01 8.04 -32.45
N PRO A 180 -90.16 8.69 -31.29
CA PRO A 180 -89.07 9.44 -30.66
C PRO A 180 -87.82 8.59 -30.38
N LEU A 181 -86.65 9.21 -30.52
CA LEU A 181 -85.35 8.63 -30.14
C LEU A 181 -85.40 8.06 -28.72
N GLY A 182 -84.95 6.81 -28.55
CA GLY A 182 -84.88 6.13 -27.25
C GLY A 182 -86.16 5.41 -26.81
N MET A 183 -87.22 5.40 -27.63
CA MET A 183 -88.40 4.57 -27.38
C MET A 183 -88.02 3.09 -27.44
N GLN A 184 -88.54 2.27 -26.53
CA GLN A 184 -88.20 0.83 -26.50
C GLN A 184 -88.79 0.10 -27.69
N CYS A 185 -87.98 -0.74 -28.32
CA CYS A 185 -88.37 -1.65 -29.40
C CYS A 185 -87.69 -3.00 -29.19
N ALA A 186 -88.20 -4.06 -29.81
CA ALA A 186 -87.63 -5.41 -29.79
C ALA A 186 -87.44 -6.00 -31.20
N MET A 187 -87.94 -5.31 -32.22
CA MET A 187 -87.81 -5.71 -33.61
C MET A 187 -86.34 -5.83 -34.03
N GLY A 188 -85.98 -6.93 -34.68
CA GLY A 188 -84.61 -7.15 -35.18
C GLY A 188 -83.52 -7.35 -34.10
N GLY A 189 -83.88 -7.40 -32.81
CA GLY A 189 -82.92 -7.53 -31.71
C GLY A 189 -82.33 -6.21 -31.21
N GLY A 190 -82.88 -5.07 -31.64
CA GLY A 190 -82.59 -3.77 -31.03
C GLY A 190 -83.34 -3.58 -29.70
N GLU A 191 -83.00 -2.52 -28.99
CA GLU A 191 -83.59 -2.14 -27.69
C GLU A 191 -84.18 -0.73 -27.71
N PHE A 192 -83.67 0.15 -28.59
CA PHE A 192 -84.07 1.56 -28.66
C PHE A 192 -84.31 2.00 -30.11
N CYS A 193 -85.34 2.81 -30.34
CA CYS A 193 -85.55 3.48 -31.62
C CYS A 193 -84.52 4.58 -31.84
N ASP A 194 -83.96 4.67 -33.04
CA ASP A 194 -82.93 5.66 -33.43
C ASP A 194 -83.48 7.05 -33.79
N GLY A 195 -84.80 7.24 -33.68
CA GLY A 195 -85.49 8.47 -34.07
C GLY A 195 -85.60 8.69 -35.59
N MET A 196 -85.10 7.77 -36.41
CA MET A 196 -85.28 7.72 -37.86
C MET A 196 -86.17 6.56 -38.31
N GLY A 197 -86.62 5.72 -37.38
CA GLY A 197 -87.55 4.62 -37.61
C GLY A 197 -86.90 3.23 -37.54
N LEU A 198 -85.63 3.11 -37.13
CA LEU A 198 -84.94 1.83 -36.96
C LEU A 198 -84.81 1.46 -35.49
N CYS A 199 -84.94 0.17 -35.19
CA CYS A 199 -84.66 -0.40 -33.88
C CYS A 199 -83.18 -0.78 -33.77
N VAL A 200 -82.41 -0.09 -32.91
CA VAL A 200 -80.96 -0.25 -32.72
C VAL A 200 -80.64 -0.73 -31.29
N GLU A 201 -79.47 -1.32 -31.09
CA GLU A 201 -79.02 -1.82 -29.77
C GLU A 201 -78.66 -0.66 -28.82
N CYS A 202 -78.14 0.45 -29.36
CA CYS A 202 -77.79 1.63 -28.58
C CYS A 202 -77.94 2.91 -29.40
N ASN A 203 -78.16 4.04 -28.72
CA ASN A 203 -78.11 5.38 -29.29
C ASN A 203 -76.95 6.22 -28.72
N ALA A 204 -76.46 5.85 -27.53
CA ALA A 204 -75.35 6.47 -26.86
C ALA A 204 -74.47 5.44 -26.14
N ARG A 205 -73.23 5.82 -25.82
CA ARG A 205 -72.29 5.01 -25.02
C ARG A 205 -72.89 4.51 -23.70
N SER A 206 -73.79 5.30 -23.09
CA SER A 206 -74.47 4.95 -21.84
C SER A 206 -75.36 3.72 -21.94
N ASP A 207 -75.86 3.42 -23.14
CA ASP A 207 -76.83 2.36 -23.37
C ASP A 207 -76.14 0.98 -23.41
N CYS A 208 -74.81 0.94 -23.50
CA CYS A 208 -74.00 -0.27 -23.53
C CYS A 208 -73.55 -0.74 -22.14
N ASP A 209 -74.45 -0.72 -21.16
CA ASP A 209 -74.14 -1.07 -19.76
C ASP A 209 -73.84 -2.56 -19.53
N MET A 210 -74.23 -3.41 -20.50
CA MET A 210 -73.88 -4.82 -20.61
C MET A 210 -72.39 -5.08 -20.89
N LEU A 211 -71.65 -4.06 -21.36
CA LEU A 211 -70.20 -4.13 -21.57
C LEU A 211 -69.42 -3.74 -20.30
N PRO A 212 -68.15 -4.17 -20.16
CA PRO A 212 -67.31 -3.77 -19.04
C PRO A 212 -67.28 -2.24 -18.85
N PRO A 213 -67.24 -1.75 -17.59
CA PRO A 213 -67.20 -0.31 -17.31
C PRO A 213 -65.93 0.34 -17.85
N ASP A 214 -66.02 1.62 -18.17
CA ASP A 214 -64.90 2.41 -18.69
C ASP A 214 -63.77 2.53 -17.65
N ASP A 215 -62.53 2.39 -18.12
CA ASP A 215 -61.30 2.67 -17.37
C ASP A 215 -60.27 3.37 -18.27
N GLU A 216 -59.03 3.60 -17.79
CA GLU A 216 -57.99 4.25 -18.60
C GLU A 216 -57.57 3.47 -19.85
N CYS A 217 -57.82 2.17 -19.92
CA CYS A 217 -57.41 1.29 -21.01
C CYS A 217 -58.55 0.84 -21.93
N GLN A 218 -59.81 1.04 -21.54
CA GLN A 218 -60.96 0.68 -22.35
C GLN A 218 -62.15 1.60 -22.11
N GLN A 219 -62.93 1.84 -23.16
CA GLN A 219 -64.17 2.60 -23.07
C GLN A 219 -65.26 1.93 -23.89
N ARG A 220 -66.50 1.99 -23.41
CA ARG A 220 -67.67 1.53 -24.18
C ARG A 220 -67.88 2.42 -25.40
N ALA A 221 -68.52 1.95 -26.45
CA ALA A 221 -68.85 2.78 -27.61
C ALA A 221 -70.14 2.28 -28.25
N CYS A 222 -70.95 3.22 -28.71
CA CYS A 222 -72.10 2.94 -29.56
C CYS A 222 -71.75 3.40 -30.97
N ILE A 223 -71.50 2.45 -31.88
CA ILE A 223 -71.06 2.73 -33.24
C ILE A 223 -72.03 2.04 -34.19
N ASP A 224 -72.63 2.81 -35.10
CA ASP A 224 -73.63 2.36 -36.07
C ASP A 224 -74.80 1.56 -35.44
N GLY A 225 -75.26 2.00 -34.26
CA GLY A 225 -76.38 1.37 -33.56
C GLY A 225 -76.05 0.08 -32.82
N HIS A 226 -74.75 -0.25 -32.65
CA HIS A 226 -74.26 -1.44 -31.97
C HIS A 226 -73.29 -1.12 -30.83
N CYS A 227 -73.38 -1.91 -29.76
CA CYS A 227 -72.50 -1.79 -28.60
C CYS A 227 -71.14 -2.49 -28.83
N MET A 228 -70.04 -1.76 -28.66
CA MET A 228 -68.68 -2.30 -28.78
C MET A 228 -67.69 -1.68 -27.78
N MET A 229 -66.52 -2.31 -27.61
CA MET A 229 -65.41 -1.77 -26.80
C MET A 229 -64.37 -1.09 -27.69
N GLU A 230 -63.93 0.10 -27.28
CA GLU A 230 -62.77 0.79 -27.84
C GLU A 230 -61.59 0.69 -26.87
N PHE A 231 -60.44 0.21 -27.33
CA PHE A 231 -59.26 -0.02 -26.49
C PHE A 231 -58.21 1.07 -26.69
N THR A 232 -57.68 1.59 -25.58
CA THR A 232 -56.52 2.49 -25.59
C THR A 232 -55.30 1.75 -26.17
N ALA A 233 -54.52 2.44 -27.01
CA ALA A 233 -53.34 1.86 -27.66
C ALA A 233 -52.35 1.25 -26.65
N ALA A 234 -51.72 0.14 -27.04
CA ALA A 234 -50.70 -0.52 -26.23
C ALA A 234 -49.55 0.45 -25.88
N ASN A 235 -49.00 0.30 -24.67
CA ASN A 235 -47.94 1.14 -24.09
C ASN A 235 -48.36 2.58 -23.71
N THR A 236 -49.66 2.86 -23.60
CA THR A 236 -50.14 4.14 -23.04
C THR A 236 -50.08 4.09 -21.50
N PRO A 237 -49.38 5.00 -20.80
CA PRO A 237 -49.25 4.95 -19.34
C PRO A 237 -50.54 5.34 -18.61
N VAL A 238 -50.84 4.62 -17.52
CA VAL A 238 -52.01 4.91 -16.66
C VAL A 238 -51.68 5.94 -15.58
N SER A 239 -52.71 6.58 -15.03
CA SER A 239 -52.59 7.65 -14.02
C SER A 239 -51.93 7.20 -12.72
N LEU A 240 -52.16 5.95 -12.31
CA LEU A 240 -51.63 5.37 -11.08
C LEU A 240 -50.33 4.59 -11.37
N GLN A 241 -49.20 5.27 -11.19
CA GLN A 241 -47.87 4.68 -11.18
C GLN A 241 -47.39 4.44 -9.74
N THR A 242 -46.50 3.48 -9.56
CA THR A 242 -45.74 3.31 -8.31
C THR A 242 -44.39 3.97 -8.54
N THR A 243 -43.99 4.93 -7.71
CA THR A 243 -42.68 5.60 -7.87
C THR A 243 -41.56 4.72 -7.31
N GLY A 244 -40.48 4.55 -8.08
CA GLY A 244 -39.25 3.86 -7.68
C GLY A 244 -39.36 2.34 -7.65
N ASP A 245 -40.29 1.75 -8.39
CA ASP A 245 -40.43 0.29 -8.51
C ASP A 245 -39.86 -0.26 -9.83
N CYS A 246 -39.18 0.58 -10.61
CA CYS A 246 -38.53 0.26 -11.89
C CYS A 246 -39.50 -0.20 -12.97
N LYS A 247 -40.78 0.12 -12.81
CA LYS A 247 -41.88 -0.39 -13.59
C LYS A 247 -42.80 0.74 -14.01
N GLU A 248 -43.35 0.61 -15.20
CA GLU A 248 -44.41 1.50 -15.68
C GLU A 248 -45.65 0.66 -15.99
N ARG A 249 -46.78 1.07 -15.41
CA ARG A 249 -48.08 0.48 -15.70
C ARG A 249 -48.64 1.12 -16.97
N VAL A 250 -48.89 0.30 -18.00
CA VAL A 250 -49.33 0.75 -19.33
C VAL A 250 -50.50 -0.11 -19.84
N CYS A 251 -51.29 0.43 -20.76
CA CYS A 251 -52.34 -0.34 -21.43
C CYS A 251 -51.74 -1.41 -22.35
N ASN A 252 -52.36 -2.59 -22.40
CA ASN A 252 -51.89 -3.73 -23.21
C ASN A 252 -52.47 -3.76 -24.64
N GLY A 253 -53.31 -2.78 -25.01
CA GLY A 253 -53.98 -2.72 -26.32
C GLY A 253 -55.24 -3.57 -26.45
N THR A 254 -55.63 -4.32 -25.41
CA THR A 254 -56.85 -5.15 -25.38
C THR A 254 -57.73 -4.83 -24.16
N GLY A 255 -57.63 -3.61 -23.64
CA GLY A 255 -58.41 -3.15 -22.48
C GLY A 255 -57.89 -3.55 -21.11
N GLY A 256 -56.72 -4.19 -21.04
CA GLY A 256 -56.06 -4.55 -19.79
C GLY A 256 -54.84 -3.67 -19.49
N ILE A 257 -54.38 -3.72 -18.25
CA ILE A 257 -53.11 -3.09 -17.82
C ILE A 257 -52.02 -4.17 -17.82
N MET A 258 -50.86 -3.84 -18.39
CA MET A 258 -49.62 -4.60 -18.27
C MET A 258 -48.52 -3.73 -17.66
N THR A 259 -47.46 -4.36 -17.16
CA THR A 259 -46.32 -3.66 -16.59
C THR A 259 -45.11 -3.86 -17.48
N ILE A 260 -44.42 -2.78 -17.82
CA ILE A 260 -43.15 -2.80 -18.56
C ILE A 260 -42.01 -2.31 -17.68
N ALA A 261 -40.79 -2.80 -17.92
CA ALA A 261 -39.60 -2.37 -17.20
C ALA A 261 -39.09 -1.04 -17.77
N VAL A 262 -38.88 -0.04 -16.90
CA VAL A 262 -38.43 1.29 -17.32
C VAL A 262 -37.31 1.77 -16.42
N GLY A 263 -36.11 1.94 -17.00
CA GLY A 263 -34.90 2.28 -16.25
C GLY A 263 -34.79 3.74 -15.77
N ILE A 264 -35.82 4.56 -15.98
CA ILE A 264 -35.87 5.95 -15.48
C ILE A 264 -36.69 6.11 -14.19
N ASP A 265 -37.45 5.08 -13.79
CA ASP A 265 -38.17 5.05 -12.51
C ASP A 265 -37.25 4.53 -11.39
N LEU A 266 -36.26 5.34 -11.05
CA LEU A 266 -35.19 4.95 -10.13
C LEU A 266 -35.68 4.88 -8.67
N PRO A 267 -35.28 3.85 -7.90
CA PRO A 267 -35.55 3.78 -6.48
C PRO A 267 -34.66 4.76 -5.71
N ASP A 268 -35.22 5.81 -5.13
CA ASP A 268 -34.47 6.77 -4.28
C ASP A 268 -34.59 6.38 -2.79
N ASP A 269 -33.51 5.88 -2.20
CA ASP A 269 -33.43 5.59 -0.76
C ASP A 269 -32.86 6.74 0.09
N LYS A 270 -32.61 7.90 -0.53
CA LYS A 270 -32.05 9.11 0.09
C LYS A 270 -30.66 8.90 0.70
N ASN A 271 -29.95 7.86 0.30
CA ASN A 271 -28.60 7.61 0.76
C ASN A 271 -27.59 7.97 -0.35
N GLU A 272 -26.84 9.04 -0.12
CA GLU A 272 -25.79 9.54 -1.04
C GLU A 272 -24.69 8.51 -1.33
N CYS A 273 -24.62 7.42 -0.54
CA CYS A 273 -23.62 6.36 -0.66
C CYS A 273 -24.11 5.08 -1.32
N THR A 274 -25.29 5.12 -1.91
CA THR A 274 -25.85 4.08 -2.76
C THR A 274 -26.19 4.68 -4.13
N SER A 275 -26.11 3.86 -5.18
CA SER A 275 -26.55 4.26 -6.51
C SER A 275 -27.99 3.84 -6.71
N ASP A 276 -28.88 4.76 -7.04
CA ASP A 276 -30.26 4.42 -7.39
C ASP A 276 -30.27 3.80 -8.81
N LEU A 277 -30.52 2.50 -8.90
CA LEU A 277 -30.45 1.75 -10.16
C LEU A 277 -31.62 0.80 -10.34
N CYS A 278 -32.14 0.75 -11.57
CA CYS A 278 -33.00 -0.33 -12.02
C CYS A 278 -32.17 -1.41 -12.73
N THR A 279 -32.05 -2.59 -12.11
CA THR A 279 -31.44 -3.76 -12.75
C THR A 279 -32.54 -4.60 -13.39
N GLY A 280 -32.95 -4.21 -14.61
CA GLY A 280 -34.16 -4.74 -15.23
C GLY A 280 -35.41 -4.15 -14.58
N ASP A 281 -36.30 -4.99 -14.08
CA ASP A 281 -37.55 -4.62 -13.40
C ASP A 281 -37.43 -4.66 -11.86
N VAL A 282 -36.19 -4.68 -11.35
CA VAL A 282 -35.89 -4.80 -9.92
C VAL A 282 -35.17 -3.55 -9.41
N PRO A 283 -35.74 -2.84 -8.42
CA PRO A 283 -35.06 -1.80 -7.67
C PRO A 283 -33.76 -2.29 -7.02
N SER A 284 -32.67 -1.54 -7.20
CA SER A 284 -31.36 -1.85 -6.64
C SER A 284 -30.62 -0.60 -6.19
N ASN A 285 -30.09 -0.64 -4.96
CA ASN A 285 -29.32 0.46 -4.37
C ASN A 285 -27.90 -0.02 -4.00
N PRO A 286 -27.07 -0.44 -4.97
CA PRO A 286 -25.73 -0.92 -4.67
C PRO A 286 -24.88 0.18 -4.03
N ALA A 287 -24.05 -0.20 -3.05
CA ALA A 287 -23.14 0.72 -2.39
C ALA A 287 -22.14 1.32 -3.40
N LEU A 288 -21.83 2.61 -3.23
CA LEU A 288 -20.86 3.37 -4.02
C LEU A 288 -19.58 3.69 -3.22
N PRO A 289 -18.75 2.70 -2.84
CA PRO A 289 -17.54 2.95 -2.08
C PRO A 289 -16.60 3.93 -2.78
N GLY A 290 -16.11 4.91 -2.01
CA GLY A 290 -15.19 5.94 -2.48
C GLY A 290 -15.85 7.22 -3.02
N SER A 291 -17.17 7.24 -3.19
CA SER A 291 -17.89 8.47 -3.58
C SER A 291 -17.92 9.50 -2.45
N SER A 292 -17.91 10.78 -2.79
CA SER A 292 -18.02 11.86 -1.80
C SER A 292 -19.47 12.02 -1.33
N CYS A 293 -19.66 12.25 -0.03
CA CYS A 293 -20.95 12.47 0.60
C CYS A 293 -20.86 13.56 1.67
N SER A 294 -21.99 13.97 2.24
CA SER A 294 -22.12 15.10 3.17
C SER A 294 -21.24 15.00 4.43
N ALA A 295 -20.93 13.79 4.92
CA ALA A 295 -20.03 13.55 6.06
C ALA A 295 -18.58 13.24 5.65
N GLY A 296 -18.28 13.01 4.38
CA GLY A 296 -16.95 12.64 3.90
C GLY A 296 -16.98 11.73 2.67
N THR A 297 -16.70 10.45 2.87
CA THR A 297 -16.59 9.42 1.82
C THR A 297 -17.45 8.21 2.13
N CYS A 298 -18.01 7.60 1.10
CA CYS A 298 -18.83 6.39 1.21
C CYS A 298 -17.96 5.14 1.44
N ASN A 299 -18.29 4.33 2.44
CA ASN A 299 -17.61 3.06 2.71
C ASN A 299 -18.18 1.89 1.87
N ALA A 300 -17.54 0.72 1.95
CA ALA A 300 -17.96 -0.48 1.21
C ALA A 300 -19.34 -1.02 1.60
N SER A 301 -19.88 -0.58 2.74
CA SER A 301 -21.23 -0.93 3.21
C SER A 301 -22.29 0.10 2.81
N GLY A 302 -21.94 1.11 2.01
CA GLY A 302 -22.86 2.15 1.56
C GLY A 302 -23.21 3.18 2.63
N GLN A 303 -22.35 3.37 3.64
CA GLN A 303 -22.52 4.39 4.68
C GLN A 303 -21.64 5.60 4.41
N CYS A 304 -22.18 6.79 4.64
CA CYS A 304 -21.42 8.04 4.59
C CYS A 304 -20.61 8.22 5.88
N VAL A 305 -19.29 8.10 5.78
CA VAL A 305 -18.34 8.21 6.89
C VAL A 305 -17.35 9.34 6.66
N GLY A 306 -16.67 9.80 7.73
CA GLY A 306 -15.66 10.86 7.65
C GLY A 306 -14.43 10.47 6.83
N CYS A 307 -14.06 9.19 6.88
CA CYS A 307 -12.94 8.63 6.15
C CYS A 307 -13.07 7.11 6.02
N THR A 308 -12.38 6.55 5.04
CA THR A 308 -12.11 5.13 4.82
C THR A 308 -10.61 4.83 4.78
N THR A 309 -9.76 5.85 4.60
CA THR A 309 -8.30 5.78 4.70
C THR A 309 -7.73 7.01 5.41
N ASP A 310 -6.54 6.87 6.01
CA ASP A 310 -5.85 7.96 6.73
C ASP A 310 -5.61 9.19 5.84
N ALA A 311 -5.36 8.98 4.55
CA ALA A 311 -5.10 10.05 3.58
C ALA A 311 -6.27 11.03 3.43
N GLN A 312 -7.50 10.59 3.72
CA GLN A 312 -8.71 11.42 3.62
C GLN A 312 -8.90 12.35 4.82
N CYS A 313 -8.11 12.19 5.89
CA CYS A 313 -8.17 13.04 7.06
C CYS A 313 -7.31 14.32 6.94
N GLY A 314 -6.67 14.53 5.79
CA GLY A 314 -5.72 15.61 5.54
C GLY A 314 -4.27 15.17 5.75
N ALA A 315 -3.32 15.99 5.32
CA ALA A 315 -1.91 15.64 5.40
C ALA A 315 -1.44 15.51 6.86
N SER A 316 -0.87 14.35 7.21
CA SER A 316 -0.11 14.21 8.44
C SER A 316 1.21 14.99 8.33
N THR A 317 1.66 15.56 9.44
CA THR A 317 3.00 16.15 9.58
C THR A 317 3.78 15.34 10.62
N ALA A 318 5.08 15.59 10.76
CA ALA A 318 5.89 14.97 11.81
C ALA A 318 5.30 15.15 13.23
N CYS A 319 4.56 16.23 13.48
CA CYS A 319 3.93 16.52 14.78
C CYS A 319 2.42 16.36 14.81
N VAL A 320 1.80 15.95 13.71
CA VAL A 320 0.35 15.75 13.62
C VAL A 320 0.09 14.50 12.83
N VAL A 321 -0.30 13.43 13.52
CA VAL A 321 -0.71 12.18 12.88
C VAL A 321 -2.23 12.20 12.76
N ARG A 322 -2.74 12.08 11.53
CA ARG A 322 -4.16 11.96 11.24
C ARG A 322 -4.46 10.56 10.77
N THR A 323 -5.34 9.87 11.48
CA THR A 323 -5.70 8.47 11.23
C THR A 323 -7.20 8.31 11.12
N CYS A 324 -7.62 7.38 10.27
CA CYS A 324 -9.00 6.98 10.12
C CYS A 324 -9.28 5.77 11.02
N GLU A 325 -9.95 6.01 12.15
CA GLU A 325 -10.24 4.96 13.11
C GLU A 325 -11.38 4.02 12.66
N ALA A 326 -11.44 2.85 13.31
CA ALA A 326 -12.54 1.90 13.16
C ALA A 326 -13.87 2.57 13.55
N GLY A 327 -14.65 2.96 12.54
CA GLY A 327 -15.83 3.83 12.66
C GLY A 327 -15.88 4.93 11.61
N GLY A 328 -14.79 5.13 10.86
CA GLY A 328 -14.71 6.12 9.79
C GLY A 328 -14.66 7.55 10.30
N ILE A 329 -14.01 7.76 11.45
CA ILE A 329 -13.83 9.06 12.09
C ILE A 329 -12.35 9.43 11.97
N CYS A 330 -12.09 10.64 11.48
CA CYS A 330 -10.74 11.19 11.48
C CYS A 330 -10.34 11.59 12.89
N THR A 331 -9.32 10.93 13.43
CA THR A 331 -8.71 11.28 14.71
C THR A 331 -7.36 11.93 14.49
N ILE A 332 -7.04 12.86 15.39
CA ILE A 332 -5.75 13.56 15.40
C ILE A 332 -5.02 13.10 16.66
N THR A 333 -3.82 12.55 16.46
CA THR A 333 -2.90 12.22 17.54
C THR A 333 -1.69 13.13 17.45
N TYR A 334 -1.30 13.71 18.58
CA TYR A 334 -0.08 14.49 18.71
C TYR A 334 1.02 13.61 19.31
N PRO A 335 2.17 13.46 18.65
CA PRO A 335 3.35 12.89 19.28
C PRO A 335 3.69 13.65 20.58
N PRO A 336 4.23 12.96 21.60
CA PRO A 336 4.62 13.60 22.86
C PRO A 336 5.54 14.80 22.65
N ALA A 337 5.43 15.80 23.53
CA ALA A 337 6.37 16.91 23.55
C ALA A 337 7.81 16.38 23.69
N GLY A 338 8.72 16.86 22.84
CA GLY A 338 10.10 16.39 22.77
C GLY A 338 10.37 15.31 21.71
N THR A 339 9.39 14.90 20.91
CA THR A 339 9.62 13.97 19.80
C THR A 339 10.37 14.69 18.66
N PRO A 340 11.54 14.21 18.20
CA PRO A 340 12.32 14.89 17.17
C PRO A 340 11.71 14.78 15.77
N LEU A 341 11.85 15.84 14.96
CA LEU A 341 11.44 15.83 13.55
C LEU A 341 12.41 14.98 12.70
N PRO A 342 11.94 14.35 11.59
CA PRO A 342 12.80 13.66 10.64
C PRO A 342 13.90 14.59 10.09
N SER A 343 15.06 14.02 9.73
CA SER A 343 16.25 14.75 9.29
C SER A 343 16.02 15.77 8.16
N GLY A 344 15.06 15.55 7.27
CA GLY A 344 14.69 16.52 6.21
C GLY A 344 14.00 17.80 6.70
N GLY A 345 13.67 17.89 7.99
CA GLY A 345 13.11 19.08 8.66
C GLY A 345 14.03 19.70 9.71
N GLN A 346 15.22 19.15 9.92
CA GLN A 346 16.26 19.74 10.78
C GLN A 346 17.14 20.67 9.93
N THR A 347 17.77 21.66 10.56
CA THR A 347 18.80 22.49 9.93
C THR A 347 20.15 22.03 10.47
N PRO A 348 20.98 21.31 9.71
CA PRO A 348 22.27 20.86 10.22
C PRO A 348 23.18 22.03 10.62
N GLY A 349 23.82 21.91 11.78
CA GLY A 349 24.81 22.84 12.31
C GLY A 349 24.24 24.16 12.83
N ASP A 350 22.97 24.20 13.24
CA ASP A 350 22.35 25.37 13.88
C ASP A 350 22.28 25.26 15.42
N CYS A 351 22.81 24.17 15.98
CA CYS A 351 22.80 23.84 17.41
C CYS A 351 21.40 23.66 17.98
N ALA A 352 20.41 23.34 17.15
CA ALA A 352 19.04 23.26 17.59
C ALA A 352 18.31 22.05 17.00
N GLU A 353 17.59 21.34 17.85
CA GLU A 353 16.70 20.27 17.41
C GLU A 353 15.27 20.80 17.34
N LEU A 354 14.66 20.74 16.16
CA LEU A 354 13.23 20.92 16.03
C LEU A 354 12.52 19.66 16.53
N GLN A 355 11.68 19.86 17.54
CA GLN A 355 10.90 18.82 18.21
C GLN A 355 9.40 19.16 18.15
N CYS A 356 8.55 18.18 18.39
CA CYS A 356 7.12 18.41 18.57
C CYS A 356 6.83 19.02 19.95
N ASN A 357 5.88 19.96 20.01
CA ASN A 357 5.48 20.65 21.25
C ASN A 357 4.31 19.96 22.00
N GLY A 358 3.89 18.76 21.55
CA GLY A 358 2.76 18.02 22.11
C GLY A 358 1.37 18.54 21.71
N ASN A 359 1.28 19.66 21.01
CA ASN A 359 0.03 20.30 20.56
C ASN A 359 -0.06 20.42 19.03
N GLY A 360 0.72 19.62 18.30
CA GLY A 360 0.73 19.63 16.83
C GLY A 360 1.61 20.70 16.18
N GLY A 361 2.30 21.51 16.97
CA GLY A 361 3.31 22.45 16.49
C GLY A 361 4.73 21.95 16.76
N THR A 362 5.70 22.68 16.22
CA THR A 362 7.11 22.48 16.54
C THR A 362 7.55 23.38 17.70
N GLN A 363 8.61 22.98 18.37
CA GLN A 363 9.38 23.76 19.32
C GLN A 363 10.86 23.56 19.02
N THR A 364 11.68 24.54 19.37
CA THR A 364 13.13 24.45 19.25
C THR A 364 13.71 24.05 20.60
N ALA A 365 14.49 22.97 20.63
CA ALA A 365 15.26 22.56 21.79
C ALA A 365 16.76 22.75 21.50
N ALA A 366 17.54 22.97 22.56
CA ALA A 366 18.99 23.02 22.43
C ALA A 366 19.54 21.65 22.08
N ASP A 367 20.30 21.56 21.00
CA ASP A 367 21.05 20.36 20.63
C ASP A 367 22.54 20.69 20.65
N ASN A 368 23.25 20.12 21.62
CA ASN A 368 24.68 20.35 21.74
C ASN A 368 25.52 19.35 20.93
N ASN A 369 24.87 18.43 20.20
CA ASN A 369 25.52 17.44 19.36
C ASN A 369 25.37 17.77 17.85
N ASP A 370 24.68 18.87 17.51
CA ASP A 370 24.53 19.40 16.16
C ASP A 370 25.64 20.42 15.86
N ASP A 371 26.89 19.95 15.82
CA ASP A 371 28.07 20.81 15.72
C ASP A 371 27.96 21.79 14.52
N PRO A 372 28.25 23.09 14.72
CA PRO A 372 28.13 24.08 13.68
C PRO A 372 29.14 23.82 12.55
N PRO A 373 28.89 24.37 11.35
CA PRO A 373 29.87 24.28 10.28
C PRO A 373 31.18 24.93 10.71
N ASP A 374 32.28 24.26 10.38
CA ASP A 374 33.65 24.77 10.56
C ASP A 374 33.77 26.20 10.02
N ASP A 375 34.15 27.14 10.89
CA ASP A 375 34.30 28.55 10.55
C ASP A 375 35.53 28.85 9.68
N GLY A 376 36.30 27.81 9.35
CA GLY A 376 37.49 27.85 8.51
C GLY A 376 38.74 28.28 9.28
N SER A 377 38.69 28.34 10.61
CA SER A 377 39.82 28.65 11.46
C SER A 377 40.23 27.42 12.27
N ASP A 378 41.38 26.83 11.91
CA ASP A 378 42.01 25.70 12.62
C ASP A 378 42.25 25.93 14.13
N CYS A 379 42.17 27.17 14.60
CA CYS A 379 42.44 27.58 15.97
C CYS A 379 41.18 27.94 16.78
N THR A 380 40.00 27.62 16.24
CA THR A 380 38.72 27.67 16.91
C THR A 380 38.16 26.25 16.98
N ASP A 381 37.38 25.98 18.02
CA ASP A 381 36.60 24.74 18.15
C ASP A 381 35.17 25.06 17.72
N ASP A 382 34.52 24.18 16.98
CA ASP A 382 33.17 24.41 16.46
C ASP A 382 32.17 23.64 17.32
N ILE A 383 31.69 24.27 18.39
CA ILE A 383 30.88 23.60 19.39
C ILE A 383 29.55 24.30 19.66
N CYS A 384 28.56 23.50 20.02
CA CYS A 384 27.28 23.99 20.50
C CYS A 384 27.28 24.14 22.03
N VAL A 385 26.96 25.34 22.52
CA VAL A 385 26.81 25.61 23.95
C VAL A 385 25.42 26.15 24.24
N ASN A 386 24.60 25.35 24.92
CA ASN A 386 23.20 25.65 25.23
C ASN A 386 22.36 25.97 23.99
N GLY A 387 22.60 25.23 22.91
CA GLY A 387 21.89 25.39 21.65
C GLY A 387 22.20 26.69 20.91
N SER A 388 23.42 27.19 21.06
CA SER A 388 23.93 28.33 20.31
C SER A 388 25.31 27.98 19.76
N PRO A 389 25.58 28.23 18.45
CA PRO A 389 26.90 28.06 17.88
C PRO A 389 27.92 28.92 18.61
N GLN A 390 29.05 28.33 18.96
CA GLN A 390 30.20 29.02 19.52
C GLN A 390 31.45 28.55 18.80
N HIS A 391 32.37 29.49 18.57
CA HIS A 391 33.69 29.23 18.02
C HIS A 391 34.77 29.63 19.05
N PRO A 392 34.85 28.99 20.23
CA PRO A 392 35.85 29.33 21.23
C PRO A 392 37.25 29.04 20.69
N SER A 393 38.21 29.90 21.04
CA SER A 393 39.61 29.71 20.69
C SER A 393 40.17 28.45 21.36
N LEU A 394 40.83 27.60 20.57
CA LEU A 394 41.61 26.47 21.05
C LEU A 394 42.75 26.96 21.96
N LEU A 395 43.25 26.04 22.79
CA LEU A 395 44.32 26.34 23.74
C LEU A 395 45.59 26.85 23.01
N LEU A 396 46.36 27.67 23.72
CA LEU A 396 47.67 28.13 23.28
C LEU A 396 48.55 26.94 22.88
N ASP A 397 49.24 27.05 21.76
CA ASP A 397 50.16 26.05 21.19
C ASP A 397 49.51 24.80 20.58
N THR A 398 48.18 24.76 20.42
CA THR A 398 47.50 23.73 19.62
C THR A 398 48.01 23.75 18.17
N PRO A 399 48.34 22.61 17.54
CA PRO A 399 48.82 22.58 16.15
C PRO A 399 47.77 23.06 15.15
N CYS A 400 48.17 23.80 14.11
CA CYS A 400 47.30 24.31 13.03
C CYS A 400 48.05 24.38 11.68
N ALA A 401 47.35 24.60 10.55
CA ALA A 401 47.90 24.54 9.19
C ALA A 401 47.54 25.72 8.27
N SER A 402 46.47 26.48 8.56
CA SER A 402 45.89 27.46 7.62
C SER A 402 46.69 28.77 7.46
N SER A 403 47.66 29.07 8.34
CA SER A 403 48.56 30.25 8.19
C SER A 403 49.76 30.26 9.17
N GLY A 404 50.09 29.11 9.76
CA GLY A 404 51.07 28.98 10.84
C GLY A 404 51.31 27.51 11.18
N VAL A 405 51.82 27.26 12.38
CA VAL A 405 52.02 25.89 12.90
C VAL A 405 51.43 25.69 14.29
N VAL A 406 51.10 26.78 15.00
CA VAL A 406 50.55 26.75 16.36
C VAL A 406 49.53 27.86 16.59
N CYS A 407 48.53 27.63 17.45
CA CYS A 407 47.51 28.61 17.82
C CYS A 407 47.99 29.59 18.89
N ASP A 408 47.65 30.87 18.78
CA ASP A 408 48.04 31.94 19.72
C ASP A 408 47.17 32.04 20.99
N GLY A 409 46.19 31.14 21.14
CA GLY A 409 45.21 31.16 22.24
C GLY A 409 44.17 32.28 22.15
N ALA A 410 44.19 33.10 21.10
CA ALA A 410 43.16 34.09 20.76
C ALA A 410 42.37 33.71 19.49
N GLY A 411 42.62 32.51 18.95
CA GLY A 411 41.93 31.96 17.77
C GLY A 411 42.67 32.17 16.45
N SER A 412 43.92 32.63 16.44
CA SER A 412 44.71 32.77 15.22
C SER A 412 45.79 31.70 15.11
N CYS A 413 45.94 31.14 13.91
CA CYS A 413 47.05 30.25 13.57
C CYS A 413 48.30 31.07 13.22
N VAL A 414 49.38 30.90 13.98
CA VAL A 414 50.60 31.70 13.87
C VAL A 414 51.85 30.83 13.73
N GLU A 415 52.96 31.41 13.25
CA GLU A 415 54.21 30.65 13.06
C GLU A 415 54.87 30.28 14.40
N CYS A 416 54.71 31.11 15.42
CA CYS A 416 55.25 30.86 16.76
C CYS A 416 54.57 31.72 17.83
N ASN A 417 54.52 31.20 19.05
CA ASN A 417 54.25 31.98 20.28
C ASN A 417 55.52 32.16 21.12
N ASN A 418 56.53 31.30 20.91
CA ASN A 418 57.81 31.37 21.57
C ASN A 418 58.96 30.87 20.66
N PRO A 419 60.23 31.19 20.98
CA PRO A 419 61.36 30.88 20.11
C PRO A 419 61.63 29.38 19.86
N THR A 420 61.16 28.47 20.72
CA THR A 420 61.44 27.03 20.54
C THR A 420 60.55 26.38 19.50
N GLN A 421 59.49 27.06 19.07
CA GLN A 421 58.56 26.60 18.03
C GLN A 421 59.05 26.89 16.61
N CYS A 422 60.08 27.74 16.47
CA CYS A 422 60.72 28.03 15.20
C CYS A 422 61.73 26.94 14.86
N ALA A 423 61.32 25.96 14.04
CA ALA A 423 62.15 24.82 13.64
C ALA A 423 63.46 25.28 12.98
N ASN A 424 64.60 25.07 13.66
CA ASN A 424 66.00 25.19 13.19
C ASN A 424 66.24 25.97 11.87
N GLN A 425 65.84 27.25 11.83
CA GLN A 425 66.00 28.09 10.62
C GLN A 425 67.40 28.74 10.50
N GLY A 426 68.35 28.44 11.40
CA GLY A 426 69.61 29.19 11.52
C GLY A 426 70.86 28.35 11.30
N THR A 427 71.99 29.04 11.12
CA THR A 427 73.32 28.42 11.22
C THR A 427 73.63 28.10 12.69
N VAL A 428 74.69 27.33 12.96
CA VAL A 428 75.18 27.09 14.34
C VAL A 428 75.56 28.37 15.10
N CYS A 429 75.59 29.51 14.40
CA CYS A 429 75.92 30.85 14.89
C CYS A 429 74.70 31.78 14.97
N GLN A 430 73.49 31.24 14.88
CA GLN A 430 72.24 31.98 15.00
C GLN A 430 71.30 31.28 15.96
N THR A 431 70.51 32.05 16.71
CA THR A 431 69.44 31.52 17.57
C THR A 431 68.09 31.92 17.01
N ALA A 432 67.14 31.00 17.04
CA ALA A 432 65.76 31.28 16.65
C ALA A 432 65.11 32.28 17.63
N THR A 433 64.26 33.14 17.09
CA THR A 433 63.48 34.14 17.83
C THR A 433 62.05 34.12 17.33
N CYS A 434 61.09 34.39 18.22
CA CYS A 434 59.71 34.64 17.84
C CYS A 434 59.41 36.13 18.03
N GLY A 435 59.09 36.83 16.94
CA GLY A 435 58.80 38.26 16.98
C GLY A 435 57.43 38.56 17.57
N GLY A 436 57.18 39.82 17.98
CA GLY A 436 55.86 40.26 18.49
C GLY A 436 54.72 40.22 17.46
N SER A 437 55.03 39.90 16.20
CA SER A 437 54.08 39.59 15.12
C SER A 437 53.79 38.09 14.98
N HIS A 438 54.24 37.26 15.93
CA HIS A 438 54.11 35.79 15.90
C HIS A 438 54.75 35.14 14.65
N THR A 439 55.84 35.74 14.16
CA THR A 439 56.63 35.27 13.01
C THR A 439 58.02 34.83 13.47
N CYS A 440 58.53 33.75 12.89
CA CYS A 440 59.86 33.25 13.18
C CYS A 440 60.96 34.13 12.58
N GLY A 441 62.03 34.34 13.35
CA GLY A 441 63.20 35.13 12.94
C GLY A 441 64.50 34.58 13.52
N LEU A 442 65.63 35.16 13.11
CA LEU A 442 66.97 34.76 13.55
C LEU A 442 67.72 35.95 14.14
N THR A 443 68.53 35.69 15.16
CA THR A 443 69.50 36.67 15.70
C THR A 443 70.88 36.02 15.75
N ASP A 444 71.91 36.77 15.32
CA ASP A 444 73.31 36.30 15.34
C ASP A 444 73.85 36.19 16.77
N LEU A 445 74.59 35.12 17.03
CA LEU A 445 75.39 34.97 18.26
C LEU A 445 76.52 36.01 18.30
N PRO A 446 76.92 36.50 19.49
CA PRO A 446 77.98 37.50 19.62
C PRO A 446 79.29 37.03 18.96
N ASN A 447 80.00 37.98 18.32
CA ASN A 447 81.29 37.71 17.69
C ASN A 447 82.29 37.12 18.69
N GLY A 448 82.94 36.03 18.29
CA GLY A 448 83.92 35.29 19.10
C GLY A 448 83.34 34.17 19.95
N THR A 449 82.02 33.94 19.92
CA THR A 449 81.40 32.79 20.63
C THR A 449 81.87 31.48 19.99
N ALA A 450 82.38 30.53 20.78
CA ALA A 450 82.76 29.21 20.28
C ALA A 450 81.54 28.45 19.74
N ALA A 451 81.68 27.82 18.57
CA ALA A 451 80.63 26.98 18.01
C ALA A 451 80.41 25.72 18.88
N PRO A 452 79.21 25.10 18.85
CA PRO A 452 78.91 23.93 19.66
C PRO A 452 79.93 22.79 19.45
N PRO A 453 80.16 21.93 20.46
CA PRO A 453 81.16 20.85 20.38
C PRO A 453 81.02 19.95 19.14
N ALA A 454 79.79 19.68 18.70
CA ALA A 454 79.50 18.87 17.51
C ALA A 454 79.95 19.51 16.19
N ALA A 455 80.18 20.83 16.16
CA ALA A 455 80.70 21.56 15.01
C ALA A 455 82.23 21.72 15.06
N GLN A 456 82.86 21.49 16.22
CA GLN A 456 84.32 21.52 16.36
C GLN A 456 84.94 20.25 15.77
N THR A 457 86.17 20.35 15.29
CA THR A 457 86.97 19.19 14.87
C THR A 457 88.09 19.02 15.87
N ASN A 458 87.96 18.02 16.76
CA ASN A 458 88.91 17.77 17.83
C ASN A 458 90.29 17.37 17.28
N GLY A 459 91.36 17.92 17.83
CA GLY A 459 92.75 17.64 17.52
C GLY A 459 93.25 18.16 16.17
N ASN A 460 92.65 19.23 15.64
CA ASN A 460 93.12 19.86 14.40
C ASN A 460 93.86 21.19 14.65
N CYS A 461 94.08 21.54 15.92
CA CYS A 461 94.74 22.77 16.37
C CYS A 461 93.96 24.06 16.02
N GLN A 462 92.65 23.96 15.79
CA GLN A 462 91.82 25.07 15.37
C GLN A 462 90.50 25.10 16.14
N ILE A 463 90.01 26.31 16.42
CA ILE A 463 88.68 26.51 17.00
C ILE A 463 87.78 27.22 16.00
N LEU A 464 86.55 26.71 15.87
CA LEU A 464 85.49 27.36 15.13
C LEU A 464 84.72 28.32 16.04
N VAL A 465 84.67 29.60 15.66
CA VAL A 465 83.92 30.64 16.37
C VAL A 465 82.90 31.30 15.46
N CYS A 466 81.91 31.94 16.06
CA CYS A 466 80.88 32.70 15.36
C CYS A 466 81.31 34.15 15.12
N ASN A 467 81.11 34.65 13.91
CA ASN A 467 81.32 36.05 13.56
C ASN A 467 80.30 36.48 12.49
N ALA A 468 79.44 37.44 12.82
CA ALA A 468 78.38 37.95 11.93
C ALA A 468 77.52 36.83 11.30
N GLY A 469 77.06 35.88 12.13
CA GLY A 469 76.17 34.78 11.70
C GLY A 469 76.84 33.62 10.98
N ALA A 470 78.17 33.65 10.76
CA ALA A 470 78.92 32.60 10.08
C ALA A 470 80.05 32.01 10.96
N LEU A 471 80.45 30.78 10.64
CA LEU A 471 81.61 30.13 11.24
C LEU A 471 82.91 30.72 10.70
N GLN A 472 83.86 30.98 11.59
CA GLN A 472 85.22 31.34 11.27
C GLN A 472 86.20 30.46 12.05
N THR A 473 87.23 30.00 11.35
CA THR A 473 88.32 29.22 11.94
C THR A 473 89.37 30.15 12.51
N MET A 474 89.80 29.88 13.74
CA MET A 474 90.92 30.55 14.40
C MET A 474 91.91 29.52 14.95
N ASN A 475 93.16 29.94 15.18
CA ASN A 475 94.18 29.07 15.75
C ASN A 475 93.88 28.76 17.21
N ASP A 476 93.92 27.48 17.58
CA ASP A 476 93.82 27.01 18.95
C ASP A 476 94.88 25.94 19.21
N ASP A 477 96.06 26.37 19.64
CA ASP A 477 97.17 25.45 19.93
C ASP A 477 96.94 24.61 21.21
N SER A 478 95.79 24.74 21.88
CA SER A 478 95.37 23.87 22.97
C SER A 478 94.55 22.65 22.51
N ASP A 479 94.08 22.66 21.26
CA ASP A 479 93.38 21.54 20.60
C ASP A 479 94.38 20.53 20.01
N LEU A 480 95.03 19.78 20.90
CA LEU A 480 96.12 18.88 20.55
C LEU A 480 95.66 17.72 19.65
N PRO A 481 96.40 17.41 18.56
CA PRO A 481 96.11 16.24 17.73
C PRO A 481 96.36 14.95 18.54
N ASN A 482 95.95 13.80 18.01
CA ASN A 482 96.35 12.51 18.57
C ASN A 482 96.48 11.52 17.41
N ASP A 483 97.72 11.16 17.06
CA ASP A 483 98.01 10.20 15.98
C ASP A 483 97.96 8.74 16.44
N LEU A 484 97.64 8.51 17.72
CA LEU A 484 97.56 7.19 18.37
C LEU A 484 98.90 6.43 18.38
N ASP A 485 100.02 7.11 18.17
CA ASP A 485 101.36 6.55 18.31
C ASP A 485 101.99 7.01 19.64
N ASP A 486 102.01 6.12 20.63
CA ASP A 486 102.65 6.37 21.93
C ASP A 486 104.15 6.75 21.80
N CYS A 487 104.76 6.50 20.63
CA CYS A 487 106.13 6.86 20.31
C CYS A 487 106.28 8.15 19.50
N THR A 488 105.23 8.98 19.41
CA THR A 488 105.28 10.39 18.99
C THR A 488 104.70 11.29 20.10
N LEU A 489 104.88 12.61 19.98
CA LEU A 489 104.39 13.62 20.92
C LEU A 489 103.39 14.52 20.20
N ASP A 490 102.12 14.47 20.59
CA ASP A 490 101.13 15.34 19.97
C ASP A 490 101.31 16.81 20.37
N SER A 491 101.47 17.68 19.37
CA SER A 491 101.60 19.12 19.62
C SER A 491 101.07 19.97 18.47
N CYS A 492 100.63 21.18 18.81
CA CYS A 492 100.20 22.19 17.84
C CYS A 492 101.28 23.27 17.67
N ASN A 493 101.45 23.73 16.43
CA ASN A 493 102.30 24.88 16.14
C ASN A 493 101.62 25.85 15.17
N ALA A 494 101.12 26.97 15.70
CA ALA A 494 100.44 28.03 14.96
C ALA A 494 99.21 27.52 14.16
N GLY A 495 98.42 26.64 14.77
CA GLY A 495 97.20 26.09 14.20
C GLY A 495 97.39 24.91 13.24
N LEU A 496 98.55 24.26 13.27
CA LEU A 496 98.87 23.06 12.50
C LEU A 496 99.30 21.89 13.42
N PRO A 497 98.73 20.68 13.22
CA PRO A 497 99.16 19.46 13.92
C PRO A 497 100.61 19.08 13.64
N THR A 498 101.33 18.65 14.67
CA THR A 498 102.70 18.12 14.58
C THR A 498 102.91 16.95 15.53
N HIS A 499 103.66 15.93 15.09
CA HIS A 499 103.92 14.69 15.84
C HIS A 499 105.42 14.35 15.86
N PRO A 500 106.25 14.99 16.71
CA PRO A 500 107.66 14.66 16.83
C PRO A 500 107.88 13.33 17.54
N ASN A 501 108.89 12.55 17.16
CA ASN A 501 109.20 11.27 17.81
C ASN A 501 109.43 11.44 19.33
N ALA A 502 108.81 10.55 20.11
CA ALA A 502 109.04 10.42 21.54
C ALA A 502 110.45 9.86 21.82
N PRO A 503 111.06 10.19 22.97
CA PRO A 503 112.39 9.69 23.34
C PRO A 503 112.49 8.15 23.38
N SER A 504 113.66 7.61 23.05
CA SER A 504 113.95 6.17 23.20
C SER A 504 113.79 5.74 24.65
N GLY A 505 113.08 4.62 24.87
CA GLY A 505 112.75 4.11 26.20
C GLY A 505 111.45 4.68 26.79
N SER A 506 110.77 5.61 26.11
CA SER A 506 109.41 5.99 26.48
C SER A 506 108.52 4.74 26.49
N PRO A 507 107.67 4.55 27.52
CA PRO A 507 106.75 3.43 27.54
C PRO A 507 105.78 3.57 26.36
N CYS A 508 105.56 2.47 25.64
CA CYS A 508 104.59 2.40 24.55
C CYS A 508 103.77 1.13 24.65
N GLY A 509 102.50 1.22 24.28
CA GLY A 509 101.54 0.14 24.51
C GLY A 509 101.52 -0.33 25.97
N ASN A 510 101.14 -1.59 26.19
CA ASN A 510 101.15 -2.17 27.55
C ASN A 510 102.34 -3.09 27.74
N GLY A 511 103.48 -2.46 28.00
CA GLY A 511 104.72 -3.12 28.42
C GLY A 511 105.85 -3.07 27.39
N GLY A 512 105.69 -2.36 26.28
CA GLY A 512 106.75 -2.11 25.30
C GLY A 512 107.56 -0.84 25.63
N SER A 513 108.63 -0.62 24.87
CA SER A 513 109.43 0.61 24.96
C SER A 513 109.74 1.13 23.57
N CYS A 514 109.59 2.45 23.39
CA CYS A 514 109.86 3.13 22.13
C CYS A 514 111.34 2.98 21.77
N ASP A 515 111.61 2.64 20.52
CA ASP A 515 112.97 2.53 20.00
C ASP A 515 113.64 3.88 19.73
N GLY A 516 112.91 4.99 19.84
CA GLY A 516 113.37 6.35 19.54
C GLY A 516 113.26 6.74 18.07
N SER A 517 112.71 5.86 17.23
CA SER A 517 112.38 6.10 15.82
C SER A 517 110.87 6.05 15.53
N GLY A 518 110.03 5.85 16.55
CA GLY A 518 108.57 5.78 16.41
C GLY A 518 108.04 4.35 16.35
N SER A 519 108.66 3.36 17.03
CA SER A 519 108.17 1.97 17.01
C SER A 519 108.32 1.23 18.36
N CYS A 520 107.38 0.29 18.62
CA CYS A 520 107.20 -0.44 19.89
C CYS A 520 107.40 -1.97 19.72
N SER A 521 107.94 -2.75 20.71
CA SER A 521 108.31 -4.19 20.52
C SER A 521 107.98 -5.20 21.66
N VAL A 522 107.46 -6.40 21.27
CA VAL A 522 107.16 -7.75 21.90
C VAL A 522 105.70 -8.06 22.37
N LEU A 523 105.07 -9.15 21.84
CA LEU A 523 103.64 -9.55 21.96
C LEU A 523 103.41 -10.92 22.68
N GLY A 524 102.25 -11.11 23.33
CA GLY A 524 101.83 -12.29 24.12
C GLY A 524 100.84 -13.28 23.43
N PRO A 525 100.75 -14.56 23.86
CA PRO A 525 99.97 -15.62 23.18
C PRO A 525 98.45 -15.61 23.47
N ASN A 526 97.65 -16.35 22.69
CA ASN A 526 96.19 -16.44 22.90
C ASN A 526 95.83 -16.91 24.32
N GLY A 527 94.84 -16.28 24.94
CA GLY A 527 94.40 -16.47 26.32
C GLY A 527 95.20 -15.68 27.36
N SER A 528 96.29 -15.01 26.97
CA SER A 528 97.00 -14.09 27.88
C SER A 528 96.22 -12.79 28.06
N ALA A 529 96.35 -12.15 29.21
CA ALA A 529 95.68 -10.87 29.47
C ALA A 529 96.21 -9.81 28.50
N CYS A 530 95.31 -9.02 27.95
CA CYS A 530 95.65 -7.90 27.10
C CYS A 530 94.64 -6.77 27.32
N VAL A 531 95.02 -5.55 26.97
CA VAL A 531 94.10 -4.41 26.91
C VAL A 531 94.07 -3.78 25.51
N SER A 532 94.89 -4.27 24.58
CA SER A 532 94.88 -3.88 23.16
C SER A 532 95.40 -5.03 22.28
N GLY A 533 94.93 -5.10 21.03
CA GLY A 533 95.33 -6.16 20.08
C GLY A 533 96.84 -6.19 19.79
N SER A 534 97.49 -5.04 19.91
CA SER A 534 98.94 -4.84 19.84
C SER A 534 99.73 -5.43 21.02
N GLN A 535 99.10 -6.22 21.88
CA GLN A 535 99.76 -7.02 22.91
C GLN A 535 99.68 -8.52 22.60
N CYS A 536 99.05 -8.91 21.50
CA CYS A 536 98.72 -10.30 21.19
C CYS A 536 99.42 -10.75 19.92
N THR A 537 99.96 -11.97 19.90
CA THR A 537 100.56 -12.58 18.71
C THR A 537 99.55 -12.68 17.56
N SER A 538 98.26 -12.82 17.90
CA SER A 538 97.14 -12.79 16.96
C SER A 538 96.80 -11.40 16.43
N GLY A 539 97.28 -10.34 17.08
CA GLY A 539 96.86 -8.96 16.83
C GLY A 539 95.49 -8.60 17.42
N SER A 540 94.80 -9.55 18.08
CA SER A 540 93.41 -9.39 18.51
C SER A 540 93.29 -9.50 20.02
N CYS A 541 92.79 -8.45 20.67
CA CYS A 541 92.47 -8.44 22.09
C CYS A 541 90.97 -8.19 22.23
N ALA A 542 90.27 -9.17 22.80
CA ALA A 542 88.84 -9.09 23.06
C ALA A 542 88.58 -9.61 24.48
N ASP A 543 87.66 -8.98 25.20
CA ASP A 543 87.26 -9.38 26.56
C ASP A 543 88.41 -9.47 27.56
N GLY A 544 89.43 -8.61 27.38
CA GLY A 544 90.61 -8.55 28.23
C GLY A 544 91.61 -9.70 28.02
N VAL A 545 91.44 -10.54 26.99
CA VAL A 545 92.31 -11.67 26.68
C VAL A 545 92.71 -11.73 25.19
N CYS A 546 93.90 -12.23 24.91
CA CYS A 546 94.39 -12.36 23.55
C CYS A 546 93.57 -13.41 22.80
N CYS A 547 92.85 -12.98 21.78
CA CYS A 547 91.94 -13.83 21.06
C CYS A 547 92.59 -14.41 19.81
N ASN A 548 92.24 -15.63 19.42
CA ASN A 548 92.85 -16.29 18.25
C ASN A 548 92.56 -15.60 16.91
N THR A 549 91.54 -14.73 16.87
CA THR A 549 91.14 -13.92 15.73
C THR A 549 90.40 -12.67 16.25
N ASP A 550 90.09 -11.73 15.36
CA ASP A 550 89.29 -10.56 15.70
C ASP A 550 87.89 -11.02 16.13
N CYS A 551 87.64 -10.92 17.43
CA CYS A 551 86.36 -11.27 18.03
C CYS A 551 85.44 -10.06 18.00
N THR A 552 85.19 -9.59 16.78
CA THR A 552 84.32 -8.45 16.50
C THR A 552 83.03 -8.97 15.89
N GLY A 553 81.90 -8.53 16.43
CA GLY A 553 80.57 -9.01 16.07
C GLY A 553 79.63 -8.97 17.27
N PHE A 554 78.34 -8.84 17.00
CA PHE A 554 77.31 -8.95 18.03
C PHE A 554 77.32 -10.37 18.59
N CYS A 555 77.12 -10.52 19.91
CA CYS A 555 77.05 -11.83 20.55
C CYS A 555 78.28 -12.72 20.34
N ARG A 556 79.48 -12.11 20.31
CA ARG A 556 80.75 -12.85 20.22
C ARG A 556 81.62 -12.55 21.43
N SER A 557 82.25 -13.58 21.98
CA SER A 557 83.17 -13.45 23.11
C SER A 557 84.36 -14.40 22.97
N CYS A 558 85.47 -13.99 23.56
CA CYS A 558 86.70 -14.75 23.70
C CYS A 558 86.90 -15.35 25.10
N LEU A 559 85.96 -15.10 26.02
CA LEU A 559 85.91 -15.72 27.34
C LEU A 559 85.18 -17.06 27.25
N GLY A 560 85.87 -18.14 27.59
CA GLY A 560 85.27 -19.48 27.60
C GLY A 560 84.06 -19.61 28.55
N SER A 561 83.96 -18.75 29.56
CA SER A 561 82.81 -18.67 30.46
C SER A 561 81.53 -18.15 29.81
N GLN A 562 81.63 -17.44 28.69
CA GLN A 562 80.48 -16.85 27.98
C GLN A 562 80.07 -17.65 26.73
N THR A 563 81.01 -18.39 26.13
CA THR A 563 80.78 -19.19 24.90
C THR A 563 80.70 -20.69 25.14
N GLY A 564 81.04 -21.16 26.35
CA GLY A 564 81.22 -22.58 26.66
C GLY A 564 82.51 -23.19 26.10
N GLY A 565 83.37 -22.39 25.44
CA GLY A 565 84.66 -22.80 24.86
C GLY A 565 85.88 -22.59 25.77
N THR A 566 87.09 -22.59 25.20
CA THR A 566 88.33 -22.23 25.91
C THR A 566 88.64 -20.74 25.79
N THR A 567 89.02 -20.09 26.89
CA THR A 567 89.44 -18.68 26.90
C THR A 567 90.59 -18.44 25.92
N GLY A 568 90.44 -17.41 25.06
CA GLY A 568 91.36 -17.12 23.95
C GLY A 568 90.92 -17.66 22.58
N THR A 569 89.77 -18.33 22.51
CA THR A 569 89.13 -18.73 21.24
C THR A 569 87.81 -17.96 21.08
N CYS A 570 87.67 -17.21 20.00
CA CYS A 570 86.43 -16.48 19.72
C CYS A 570 85.29 -17.44 19.35
N GLY A 571 84.13 -17.29 20.00
CA GLY A 571 82.91 -18.06 19.72
C GLY A 571 81.65 -17.26 20.03
N ASP A 572 80.51 -17.85 19.74
CA ASP A 572 79.20 -17.22 19.96
C ASP A 572 78.82 -17.29 21.44
N VAL A 573 78.28 -16.19 21.97
CA VAL A 573 77.77 -16.10 23.34
C VAL A 573 76.56 -17.02 23.47
N LEU A 574 76.47 -17.76 24.59
CA LEU A 574 75.39 -18.70 24.85
C LEU A 574 74.01 -18.03 24.77
N SER A 575 73.02 -18.78 24.28
CA SER A 575 71.64 -18.31 24.11
C SER A 575 71.03 -17.77 25.41
N GLY A 576 70.41 -16.59 25.38
CA GLY A 576 69.74 -15.94 26.51
C GLY A 576 70.60 -15.03 27.38
N GLU A 577 71.89 -14.86 27.05
CA GLU A 577 72.82 -13.96 27.77
C GLU A 577 73.15 -12.72 26.92
N ASP A 578 73.43 -11.58 27.54
CA ASP A 578 73.95 -10.34 26.90
C ASP A 578 75.02 -9.67 27.79
N PRO A 579 76.19 -10.30 27.98
CA PRO A 579 77.11 -9.92 29.04
C PRO A 579 77.85 -8.60 28.82
N ALA A 580 78.03 -8.15 27.57
CA ALA A 580 78.68 -6.87 27.27
C ALA A 580 77.74 -5.87 26.58
N LEU A 581 76.43 -6.09 26.69
CA LEU A 581 75.38 -5.21 26.16
C LEU A 581 75.55 -4.95 24.67
N GLU A 582 76.00 -5.97 23.94
CA GLU A 582 76.22 -5.91 22.50
C GLU A 582 74.91 -5.76 21.76
N CYS A 583 73.82 -6.27 22.32
CA CYS A 583 72.50 -6.14 21.73
C CYS A 583 71.92 -4.75 22.03
N MET A 584 72.24 -3.81 21.11
CA MET A 584 71.97 -2.37 21.22
C MET A 584 70.47 -1.98 21.29
N ALA A 585 69.55 -2.93 21.14
CA ALA A 585 68.12 -2.68 21.30
C ALA A 585 67.60 -3.28 22.62
N MET A 586 66.81 -2.50 23.36
CA MET A 586 66.21 -2.93 24.63
C MET A 586 65.44 -4.25 24.45
N ASN A 587 65.75 -5.24 25.30
CA ASN A 587 65.21 -6.62 25.32
C ASN A 587 65.71 -7.58 24.23
N GLN A 588 66.88 -7.31 23.65
CA GLN A 588 67.57 -8.29 22.82
C GLN A 588 68.61 -9.08 23.65
N VAL A 589 68.64 -10.39 23.47
CA VAL A 589 69.64 -11.32 24.04
C VAL A 589 70.32 -12.09 22.91
N CYS A 590 71.45 -12.72 23.17
CA CYS A 590 72.11 -13.54 22.16
C CYS A 590 71.29 -14.81 21.85
N ASP A 591 71.19 -15.19 20.57
CA ASP A 591 70.47 -16.39 20.12
C ASP A 591 71.29 -17.68 20.24
N GLY A 592 72.60 -17.57 20.48
CA GLY A 592 73.54 -18.70 20.50
C GLY A 592 74.21 -18.97 19.14
N ASP A 593 73.82 -18.24 18.10
CA ASP A 593 74.34 -18.33 16.73
C ASP A 593 75.01 -16.99 16.29
N GLY A 594 75.36 -16.14 17.24
CA GLY A 594 76.09 -14.88 17.00
C GLY A 594 75.20 -13.73 16.51
N ALA A 595 73.89 -13.78 16.78
CA ALA A 595 72.98 -12.67 16.51
C ALA A 595 72.17 -12.26 17.75
N CYS A 596 71.69 -11.02 17.71
CA CYS A 596 70.77 -10.51 18.72
C CYS A 596 69.34 -10.90 18.36
N TRP A 597 68.65 -11.51 19.32
CA TRP A 597 67.27 -11.96 19.22
C TRP A 597 66.39 -11.20 20.21
N PHE A 598 65.21 -10.76 19.76
CA PHE A 598 64.25 -10.04 20.59
C PHE A 598 63.40 -11.00 21.44
N ASP A 599 63.56 -10.97 22.76
CA ASP A 599 62.76 -11.80 23.68
C ASP A 599 61.43 -11.10 24.00
N CYS A 600 60.43 -11.35 23.14
CA CYS A 600 59.12 -10.73 23.23
C CYS A 600 58.34 -11.21 24.46
N GLY A 601 57.86 -10.26 25.28
CA GLY A 601 57.14 -10.53 26.54
C GLY A 601 58.03 -10.53 27.78
N ALA A 602 59.34 -10.49 27.63
CA ALA A 602 60.25 -10.28 28.76
C ALA A 602 60.25 -8.80 29.18
N THR A 603 60.31 -8.57 30.50
CA THR A 603 60.59 -7.26 31.08
C THR A 603 61.67 -7.39 32.17
N PRO A 604 62.57 -6.40 32.31
CA PRO A 604 63.57 -6.41 33.36
C PRO A 604 62.90 -6.30 34.73
N THR A 605 63.51 -6.93 35.74
CA THR A 605 63.03 -6.87 37.12
C THR A 605 63.21 -5.44 37.66
N PRO A 606 62.16 -4.78 38.19
CA PRO A 606 62.30 -3.40 38.64
C PRO A 606 63.21 -3.28 39.87
N PRO A 607 63.99 -2.19 39.99
CA PRO A 607 64.84 -1.95 41.15
C PRO A 607 63.99 -1.75 42.43
N ALA A 608 64.56 -2.12 43.58
CA ALA A 608 63.89 -1.97 44.88
C ALA A 608 63.88 -0.51 45.35
N LEU A 609 62.95 0.28 44.80
CA LEU A 609 62.71 1.67 45.16
C LEU A 609 61.70 1.80 46.30
N SER A 610 61.68 2.97 46.96
CA SER A 610 60.67 3.28 47.98
C SER A 610 59.28 3.38 47.35
N CYS A 611 58.29 2.71 47.95
CA CYS A 611 56.94 2.63 47.39
C CYS A 611 56.28 4.02 47.29
N PRO A 612 55.88 4.47 46.07
CA PRO A 612 55.24 5.76 45.88
C PRO A 612 53.78 5.74 46.30
N ALA A 613 53.24 6.93 46.62
CA ALA A 613 51.88 7.08 47.14
C ALA A 613 50.76 6.67 46.16
N ALA A 614 51.06 6.63 44.85
CA ALA A 614 50.13 6.16 43.82
C ALA A 614 49.81 4.66 43.92
N CYS A 615 50.68 3.87 44.57
CA CYS A 615 50.47 2.44 44.78
C CYS A 615 49.56 2.20 45.99
N THR A 616 48.26 2.44 45.82
CA THR A 616 47.25 2.34 46.91
C THR A 616 47.17 0.94 47.52
N GLY A 617 47.51 -0.10 46.76
CA GLY A 617 47.65 -1.49 47.22
C GLY A 617 49.05 -1.85 47.76
N GLY A 618 49.98 -0.90 47.78
CA GLY A 618 51.37 -1.07 48.22
C GLY A 618 52.32 -1.54 47.10
N CYS A 619 53.56 -1.87 47.47
CA CYS A 619 54.58 -2.35 46.53
C CYS A 619 55.22 -3.65 46.99
N ALA A 620 55.43 -4.60 46.08
CA ALA A 620 56.16 -5.83 46.35
C ALA A 620 57.09 -6.16 45.17
N GLY A 621 58.36 -6.43 45.45
CA GLY A 621 59.34 -6.85 44.42
C GLY A 621 59.57 -5.84 43.28
N GLY A 622 59.33 -4.54 43.51
CA GLY A 622 59.40 -3.51 42.47
C GLY A 622 58.11 -3.33 41.66
N THR A 623 57.04 -4.06 41.98
CA THR A 623 55.70 -3.87 41.41
C THR A 623 54.86 -2.95 42.29
N CYS A 624 54.26 -1.94 41.69
CA CYS A 624 53.26 -1.04 42.24
C CYS A 624 51.86 -1.65 42.08
N PHE A 625 51.16 -1.88 43.17
CA PHE A 625 49.77 -2.33 43.15
C PHE A 625 48.84 -1.13 43.34
N ILE A 626 47.98 -0.88 42.37
CA ILE A 626 46.91 0.12 42.43
C ILE A 626 45.59 -0.62 42.68
N ASP A 627 45.08 -0.48 43.90
CA ASP A 627 43.85 -1.10 44.35
C ASP A 627 42.64 -0.21 44.02
N CYS A 628 41.89 -0.60 42.99
CA CYS A 628 40.62 0.01 42.59
C CYS A 628 39.44 -0.94 42.85
N ASN A 629 39.59 -1.94 43.73
CA ASN A 629 38.63 -3.03 43.82
C ASN A 629 37.25 -2.63 44.38
N ALA A 630 37.12 -1.47 45.04
CA ALA A 630 35.81 -0.95 45.44
C ALA A 630 35.02 -0.41 44.23
N GLY A 631 33.70 -0.54 44.23
CA GLY A 631 32.87 -0.04 43.13
C GLY A 631 32.98 1.49 43.00
N GLY A 632 33.30 1.97 41.78
CA GLY A 632 33.58 3.39 41.51
C GLY A 632 34.84 3.94 42.21
N ALA A 633 35.79 3.09 42.61
CA ALA A 633 37.00 3.57 43.29
C ALA A 633 37.89 4.44 42.39
N CYS A 634 37.92 4.11 41.10
CA CYS A 634 38.77 4.72 40.11
C CYS A 634 38.00 4.94 38.80
N ASP A 635 36.72 5.31 38.85
CA ASP A 635 35.92 5.63 37.66
C ASP A 635 36.25 7.04 37.11
N LEU A 636 36.16 7.19 35.79
CA LEU A 636 36.36 8.46 35.07
C LEU A 636 37.66 9.21 35.45
N MET A 637 38.75 8.49 35.73
CA MET A 637 40.03 9.08 36.12
C MET A 637 41.21 8.54 35.31
N THR A 638 42.30 9.30 35.33
CA THR A 638 43.60 8.82 34.81
C THR A 638 44.36 8.08 35.91
N ILE A 639 44.57 6.78 35.72
CA ILE A 639 45.33 5.90 36.60
C ILE A 639 46.75 5.80 36.05
N ALA A 640 47.66 6.65 36.54
CA ALA A 640 49.04 6.67 36.07
C ALA A 640 49.93 5.73 36.89
N CYS A 641 50.51 4.73 36.23
CA CYS A 641 51.51 3.86 36.83
C CYS A 641 52.84 4.62 37.02
N PRO A 642 53.52 4.50 38.18
CA PRO A 642 54.76 5.23 38.44
C PRO A 642 55.91 4.77 37.55
N ALA A 643 56.71 5.72 37.04
CA ALA A 643 57.97 5.40 36.37
C ALA A 643 58.92 4.64 37.30
N GLY A 644 59.65 3.66 36.77
CA GLY A 644 60.61 2.86 37.56
C GLY A 644 60.02 1.62 38.24
N PHE A 645 58.70 1.38 38.13
CA PHE A 645 58.01 0.25 38.73
C PHE A 645 57.28 -0.58 37.67
N ALA A 646 57.20 -1.89 37.87
CA ALA A 646 56.13 -2.67 37.24
C ALA A 646 54.79 -2.25 37.86
N CYS A 647 53.67 -2.44 37.16
CA CYS A 647 52.38 -1.95 37.63
C CYS A 647 51.32 -3.03 37.54
N GLU A 648 50.52 -3.18 38.59
CA GLU A 648 49.29 -3.97 38.57
C GLU A 648 48.11 -3.11 39.00
N VAL A 649 47.08 -3.01 38.16
CA VAL A 649 45.83 -2.28 38.44
C VAL A 649 44.71 -3.27 38.63
N GLN A 650 44.06 -3.23 39.80
CA GLN A 650 43.03 -4.21 40.18
C GLN A 650 41.63 -3.57 40.17
N CYS A 651 40.79 -3.99 39.23
CA CYS A 651 39.45 -3.46 38.98
C CYS A 651 38.37 -4.52 39.23
N ALA A 652 38.28 -5.04 40.46
CA ALA A 652 37.31 -6.09 40.78
C ALA A 652 35.87 -5.61 40.96
N GLY A 653 35.67 -4.40 41.48
CA GLY A 653 34.36 -3.84 41.82
C GLY A 653 33.51 -3.45 40.60
N SER A 654 32.20 -3.33 40.79
CA SER A 654 31.29 -2.84 39.75
C SER A 654 31.65 -1.41 39.34
N ALA A 655 31.89 -1.20 38.05
CA ALA A 655 32.37 0.09 37.51
C ALA A 655 33.62 0.65 38.22
N SER A 656 34.46 -0.23 38.80
CA SER A 656 35.66 0.18 39.53
C SER A 656 36.63 1.06 38.72
N CYS A 657 36.72 0.82 37.42
CA CYS A 657 37.63 1.51 36.50
C CYS A 657 36.89 1.94 35.21
N ALA A 658 35.57 2.16 35.30
CA ALA A 658 34.76 2.44 34.12
C ALA A 658 35.02 3.85 33.58
N GLY A 659 35.20 3.98 32.27
CA GLY A 659 35.48 5.27 31.62
C GLY A 659 36.84 5.87 31.98
N SER A 660 37.73 5.10 32.59
CA SER A 660 39.04 5.57 33.05
C SER A 660 40.13 5.32 32.02
N THR A 661 41.25 6.00 32.18
CA THR A 661 42.45 5.79 31.37
C THR A 661 43.59 5.26 32.24
N VAL A 662 44.07 4.05 31.99
CA VAL A 662 45.27 3.50 32.62
C VAL A 662 46.48 3.86 31.76
N VAL A 663 47.43 4.61 32.33
CA VAL A 663 48.70 4.93 31.67
C VAL A 663 49.77 4.01 32.25
N CYS A 664 50.15 2.99 31.48
CA CYS A 664 51.17 2.02 31.88
C CYS A 664 52.57 2.64 31.83
N PRO A 665 53.52 2.15 32.64
CA PRO A 665 54.87 2.69 32.66
C PRO A 665 55.65 2.23 31.43
N ASP A 666 56.63 3.03 31.03
CA ASP A 666 57.65 2.57 30.08
C ASP A 666 58.56 1.53 30.72
N TYR A 667 59.14 0.66 29.88
CA TYR A 667 60.19 -0.30 30.21
C TYR A 667 59.76 -1.50 31.10
N TYR A 668 58.79 -1.32 32.01
CA TYR A 668 58.36 -2.35 32.96
C TYR A 668 56.97 -2.91 32.65
N GLY A 669 56.70 -4.11 33.16
CA GLY A 669 55.44 -4.81 32.93
C GLY A 669 54.23 -4.08 33.52
N CYS A 670 53.11 -4.11 32.80
CA CYS A 670 51.81 -3.58 33.21
C CYS A 670 50.74 -4.67 33.12
N ASN A 671 50.05 -4.93 34.23
CA ASN A 671 48.97 -5.91 34.30
C ASN A 671 47.69 -5.23 34.79
N VAL A 672 46.64 -5.25 33.97
CA VAL A 672 45.33 -4.70 34.31
C VAL A 672 44.34 -5.84 34.48
N VAL A 673 43.80 -5.97 35.69
CA VAL A 673 42.91 -7.09 36.05
C VAL A 673 41.48 -6.57 36.19
N CYS A 674 40.62 -6.95 35.26
CA CYS A 674 39.24 -6.52 35.14
C CYS A 674 38.28 -7.69 35.41
N ASN A 675 37.64 -7.75 36.58
CA ASN A 675 36.63 -8.79 36.82
C ASN A 675 35.22 -8.37 36.37
N SER A 676 34.80 -7.13 36.62
CA SER A 676 33.44 -6.65 36.26
C SER A 676 33.31 -5.13 36.05
N GLY A 677 34.43 -4.39 36.08
CA GLY A 677 34.39 -2.94 36.29
C GLY A 677 35.09 -2.07 35.24
N CYS A 678 35.52 -2.61 34.10
CA CYS A 678 36.36 -1.91 33.14
C CYS A 678 35.61 -1.49 31.86
N ASN A 679 34.29 -1.27 31.95
CA ASN A 679 33.52 -0.78 30.80
C ASN A 679 34.09 0.56 30.32
N ASN A 680 34.32 0.70 29.01
CA ASN A 680 34.89 1.92 28.42
C ASN A 680 36.25 2.32 29.02
N LEU A 681 37.05 1.35 29.46
CA LEU A 681 38.41 1.60 29.95
C LEU A 681 39.38 1.75 28.77
N ASP A 682 40.24 2.76 28.83
CA ASP A 682 41.36 2.92 27.90
C ASP A 682 42.66 2.53 28.58
N VAL A 683 43.39 1.56 28.03
CA VAL A 683 44.69 1.13 28.56
C VAL A 683 45.78 1.55 27.57
N GLN A 684 46.61 2.51 27.97
CA GLN A 684 47.73 3.03 27.20
C GLN A 684 49.01 2.30 27.59
N CYS A 685 49.39 1.27 26.82
CA CYS A 685 50.59 0.51 27.07
C CYS A 685 51.85 1.30 26.68
N GLY A 686 52.85 1.33 27.57
CA GLY A 686 54.18 1.84 27.27
C GLY A 686 55.05 0.83 26.51
N THR A 687 56.36 0.98 26.62
CA THR A 687 57.34 0.08 25.97
C THR A 687 57.56 -1.28 26.66
N GLY A 688 56.95 -1.52 27.84
CA GLY A 688 57.01 -2.79 28.57
C GLY A 688 55.92 -3.79 28.17
N ALA A 689 56.02 -5.04 28.64
CA ALA A 689 54.99 -6.06 28.45
C ALA A 689 53.66 -5.62 29.08
N CYS A 690 52.57 -5.72 28.34
CA CYS A 690 51.27 -5.19 28.73
C CYS A 690 50.20 -6.28 28.64
N SER A 691 49.46 -6.48 29.72
CA SER A 691 48.42 -7.50 29.80
C SER A 691 47.12 -6.96 30.37
N LEU A 692 46.00 -7.37 29.76
CA LEU A 692 44.64 -7.07 30.19
C LEU A 692 43.88 -8.38 30.43
N SER A 693 43.44 -8.61 31.67
CA SER A 693 42.66 -9.79 32.02
C SER A 693 41.18 -9.43 32.21
N CYS A 694 40.33 -9.94 31.32
CA CYS A 694 38.89 -9.78 31.34
C CYS A 694 38.22 -11.02 31.93
N GLY A 695 37.69 -10.86 33.15
CA GLY A 695 37.03 -11.90 33.94
C GLY A 695 35.68 -12.37 33.37
N ASN A 696 35.07 -13.32 34.08
CA ASN A 696 33.88 -14.06 33.63
C ASN A 696 32.55 -13.26 33.72
N ALA A 697 32.55 -12.03 34.22
CA ALA A 697 31.31 -11.25 34.25
C ALA A 697 30.92 -10.82 32.83
N ASN A 698 29.64 -10.90 32.49
CA ASN A 698 29.14 -10.31 31.25
C ASN A 698 29.59 -8.84 31.19
N ASN A 699 30.25 -8.46 30.10
CA ASN A 699 30.69 -7.09 29.83
C ASN A 699 31.87 -6.60 30.70
N ALA A 700 32.68 -7.47 31.33
CA ALA A 700 33.79 -7.04 32.20
C ALA A 700 34.75 -6.01 31.55
N CYS A 701 34.96 -6.13 30.24
CA CYS A 701 35.77 -5.24 29.39
C CYS A 701 34.98 -4.76 28.15
N GLN A 702 33.69 -4.45 28.31
CA GLN A 702 32.89 -3.96 27.19
C GLN A 702 33.41 -2.58 26.74
N ASN A 703 33.62 -2.42 25.44
CA ASN A 703 34.14 -1.19 24.82
C ASN A 703 35.48 -0.72 25.42
N THR A 704 36.27 -1.65 25.97
CA THR A 704 37.62 -1.36 26.45
C THR A 704 38.59 -1.33 25.27
N GLU A 705 39.48 -0.35 25.24
CA GLU A 705 40.53 -0.24 24.23
C GLU A 705 41.92 -0.46 24.86
N LEU A 706 42.71 -1.35 24.26
CA LEU A 706 44.08 -1.63 24.66
C LEU A 706 45.04 -1.10 23.59
N TYR A 707 45.63 0.07 23.84
CA TYR A 707 46.58 0.72 22.94
C TYR A 707 47.95 0.07 23.12
N CYS A 708 48.31 -0.79 22.17
CA CYS A 708 49.53 -1.58 22.26
C CYS A 708 50.80 -0.75 22.07
N GLY A 709 51.81 -1.04 22.89
CA GLY A 709 53.17 -0.50 22.77
C GLY A 709 54.07 -1.39 21.89
N SER A 710 55.38 -1.38 22.14
CA SER A 710 56.37 -2.13 21.35
C SER A 710 56.65 -3.57 21.80
N ASN A 711 56.29 -3.93 23.05
CA ASN A 711 56.53 -5.25 23.62
C ASN A 711 55.27 -6.15 23.49
N SER A 712 55.12 -7.21 24.29
CA SER A 712 53.91 -8.03 24.24
C SER A 712 52.68 -7.25 24.68
N CYS A 713 51.58 -7.46 23.97
CA CYS A 713 50.28 -6.83 24.20
C CYS A 713 49.22 -7.92 24.20
N GLU A 714 48.82 -8.38 25.38
CA GLU A 714 47.99 -9.58 25.55
C GLU A 714 46.67 -9.27 26.25
N ALA A 715 45.55 -9.69 25.66
CA ALA A 715 44.23 -9.67 26.27
C ALA A 715 43.74 -11.11 26.50
N SER A 716 43.40 -11.44 27.74
CA SER A 716 42.80 -12.72 28.12
C SER A 716 41.33 -12.51 28.46
N CYS A 717 40.42 -13.22 27.78
CA CYS A 717 38.98 -13.05 27.97
C CYS A 717 38.32 -14.39 28.27
N SER A 718 37.46 -14.42 29.29
CA SER A 718 36.80 -15.64 29.77
C SER A 718 35.27 -15.64 29.56
N GLY A 719 34.72 -14.63 28.87
CA GLY A 719 33.29 -14.43 28.62
C GLY A 719 32.98 -13.69 27.31
N SER A 720 31.89 -12.91 27.27
CA SER A 720 31.38 -12.20 26.07
C SER A 720 31.95 -10.80 25.83
N SER A 721 32.84 -10.33 26.70
CA SER A 721 33.53 -9.04 26.58
C SER A 721 34.88 -9.21 25.92
N PHE A 722 35.06 -8.51 24.81
CA PHE A 722 36.27 -8.52 23.99
C PHE A 722 36.77 -7.07 23.89
N PRO A 723 37.94 -6.74 24.45
CA PRO A 723 38.55 -5.44 24.25
C PRO A 723 39.06 -5.32 22.81
N THR A 724 39.05 -4.10 22.29
CA THR A 724 39.67 -3.77 21.01
C THR A 724 41.16 -3.54 21.24
N LEU A 725 42.02 -4.21 20.48
CA LEU A 725 43.45 -3.85 20.45
C LEU A 725 43.63 -2.70 19.45
N VAL A 726 44.17 -1.59 19.92
CA VAL A 726 44.54 -0.44 19.08
C VAL A 726 46.02 -0.53 18.79
N ASN A 727 46.40 -0.36 17.51
CA ASN A 727 47.77 -0.50 17.01
C ASN A 727 48.48 -1.85 17.32
N PRO A 728 47.84 -3.02 17.17
CA PRO A 728 48.47 -4.32 17.48
C PRO A 728 49.75 -4.60 16.67
N ALA A 729 49.93 -3.95 15.51
CA ALA A 729 51.11 -4.09 14.67
C ALA A 729 52.39 -3.49 15.26
N THR A 730 52.30 -2.63 16.28
CA THR A 730 53.49 -2.06 16.95
C THR A 730 54.08 -3.02 17.97
N ALA A 731 53.29 -3.97 18.48
CA ALA A 731 53.71 -4.97 19.44
C ALA A 731 54.50 -6.08 18.75
N CYS A 732 55.56 -6.56 19.40
CA CYS A 732 56.29 -7.75 18.96
C CYS A 732 55.41 -9.03 18.99
N LEU A 733 54.42 -9.05 19.88
CA LEU A 733 53.39 -10.07 20.02
C LEU A 733 52.11 -9.39 20.46
N ALA A 734 51.09 -9.44 19.61
CA ALA A 734 49.74 -9.04 19.96
C ALA A 734 48.87 -10.28 20.05
N GLN A 735 48.30 -10.55 21.22
CA GLN A 735 47.37 -11.66 21.41
C GLN A 735 46.04 -11.09 21.90
N SER A 736 45.04 -11.07 21.01
CA SER A 736 43.67 -10.72 21.38
C SER A 736 42.85 -11.97 21.71
N CYS A 737 41.71 -11.76 22.34
CA CYS A 737 40.68 -12.80 22.48
C CYS A 737 39.65 -12.79 21.33
N ALA A 738 39.95 -12.08 20.23
CA ALA A 738 39.02 -11.87 19.13
C ALA A 738 38.78 -13.15 18.31
N LEU A 739 37.55 -13.34 17.86
CA LEU A 739 37.08 -14.47 17.07
C LEU A 739 37.64 -14.40 15.64
N ALA A 740 37.98 -15.57 15.09
CA ALA A 740 38.42 -15.68 13.70
C ALA A 740 37.28 -15.40 12.71
N ASN A 741 37.63 -14.99 11.50
CA ASN A 741 36.67 -14.78 10.41
C ASN A 741 35.80 -16.02 10.21
N GLY A 742 34.50 -15.81 10.05
CA GLY A 742 33.47 -16.84 9.89
C GLY A 742 32.89 -17.38 11.19
N THR A 743 33.38 -16.93 12.35
CA THR A 743 32.78 -17.26 13.65
C THR A 743 31.54 -16.39 13.89
N PRO A 744 30.45 -16.92 14.50
CA PRO A 744 29.30 -16.11 14.87
C PRO A 744 29.68 -14.97 15.81
N CYS A 745 29.12 -13.79 15.57
CA CYS A 745 29.38 -12.57 16.32
C CYS A 745 28.11 -11.73 16.51
N MET A 746 28.15 -10.85 17.50
CA MET A 746 27.10 -9.89 17.87
C MET A 746 27.57 -8.43 17.77
N SER A 747 28.89 -8.19 17.72
CA SER A 747 29.48 -6.86 17.51
C SER A 747 30.88 -6.96 16.89
N GLY A 748 31.33 -5.88 16.24
CA GLY A 748 32.63 -5.84 15.55
C GLY A 748 33.83 -6.09 16.47
N ALA A 749 33.75 -5.65 17.73
CA ALA A 749 34.76 -5.86 18.76
C ALA A 749 35.05 -7.35 19.06
N GLN A 750 34.11 -8.25 18.73
CA GLN A 750 34.33 -9.68 18.89
C GLN A 750 35.21 -10.27 17.81
N CYS A 751 35.44 -9.58 16.69
CA CYS A 751 36.10 -10.14 15.51
C CYS A 751 37.53 -9.63 15.41
N ALA A 752 38.48 -10.52 15.07
CA ALA A 752 39.89 -10.13 14.90
C ALA A 752 40.07 -9.05 13.81
N SER A 753 39.15 -9.02 12.86
CA SER A 753 39.05 -8.03 11.80
C SER A 753 38.38 -6.71 12.21
N GLY A 754 37.69 -6.67 13.36
CA GLY A 754 36.83 -5.56 13.76
C GLY A 754 35.46 -5.52 13.07
N TYR A 755 35.15 -6.44 12.14
CA TYR A 755 33.93 -6.38 11.33
C TYR A 755 32.95 -7.50 11.70
N CYS A 756 31.80 -7.11 12.24
CA CYS A 756 30.65 -7.98 12.45
C CYS A 756 29.39 -7.25 11.94
N PRO A 757 29.05 -7.38 10.64
CA PRO A 757 27.81 -6.84 10.13
C PRO A 757 26.65 -7.49 10.89
N THR A 758 25.80 -6.67 11.51
CA THR A 758 24.67 -7.15 12.31
C THR A 758 23.67 -7.98 11.51
N GLN A 759 23.65 -7.80 10.18
CA GLN A 759 22.82 -8.56 9.26
C GLN A 759 23.38 -9.98 8.99
N ASP A 760 24.71 -10.12 9.02
CA ASP A 760 25.37 -11.40 8.80
C ASP A 760 25.61 -12.18 10.09
N GLY A 761 25.88 -11.50 11.19
CA GLY A 761 26.12 -12.13 12.49
C GLY A 761 27.33 -13.07 12.48
N VAL A 762 28.29 -12.88 11.56
CA VAL A 762 29.56 -13.61 11.47
C VAL A 762 30.72 -12.64 11.24
N CYS A 763 31.90 -12.97 11.77
CA CYS A 763 33.08 -12.13 11.63
C CYS A 763 33.56 -12.07 10.17
N CYS A 764 33.62 -10.87 9.60
CA CYS A 764 34.02 -10.62 8.22
C CYS A 764 35.47 -10.17 8.11
N ASP A 765 36.16 -10.51 7.04
CA ASP A 765 37.52 -10.02 6.75
C ASP A 765 37.59 -8.53 6.37
N ALA A 766 36.47 -7.94 5.94
CA ALA A 766 36.35 -6.55 5.50
C ALA A 766 35.01 -5.93 5.94
N PRO A 767 34.85 -4.59 5.93
CA PRO A 767 33.59 -3.93 6.28
C PRO A 767 32.49 -4.25 5.26
N CYS A 768 31.73 -5.31 5.53
CA CYS A 768 30.68 -5.84 4.64
C CYS A 768 29.37 -5.04 4.75
N SER A 769 29.45 -3.78 4.33
CA SER A 769 28.37 -2.78 4.44
C SER A 769 27.82 -2.30 3.09
N GLY A 770 28.37 -2.81 1.98
CA GLY A 770 27.88 -2.49 0.63
C GLY A 770 26.52 -3.13 0.35
N SER A 771 25.70 -2.48 -0.48
CA SER A 771 24.46 -3.09 -1.01
C SER A 771 24.79 -4.45 -1.64
N CYS A 772 24.03 -5.49 -1.32
CA CYS A 772 24.25 -6.84 -1.83
C CYS A 772 25.63 -7.46 -1.55
N HIS A 773 26.12 -7.32 -0.32
CA HIS A 773 27.30 -8.03 0.16
C HIS A 773 26.97 -8.84 1.41
N SER A 774 27.55 -10.02 1.54
CA SER A 774 27.39 -10.89 2.72
C SER A 774 28.69 -11.63 3.01
N CYS A 775 28.90 -11.99 4.27
CA CYS A 775 29.97 -12.85 4.72
C CYS A 775 29.54 -14.30 4.92
N LYS A 776 28.27 -14.64 4.66
CA LYS A 776 27.81 -16.03 4.76
C LYS A 776 28.08 -16.74 3.44
N ALA A 777 28.76 -17.89 3.52
CA ALA A 777 29.03 -18.74 2.35
C ALA A 777 27.75 -19.10 1.56
N MET A 778 26.62 -19.25 2.27
CA MET A 778 25.34 -19.58 1.65
C MET A 778 24.78 -18.47 0.75
N ASP A 779 25.16 -17.22 0.97
CA ASP A 779 24.67 -16.07 0.22
C ASP A 779 25.59 -15.73 -0.97
N THR A 780 26.89 -16.00 -0.84
CA THR A 780 27.92 -15.58 -1.82
C THR A 780 28.56 -16.74 -2.60
N GLY A 781 28.37 -17.99 -2.15
CA GLY A 781 29.07 -19.16 -2.70
C GLY A 781 30.55 -19.24 -2.34
N GLY A 782 31.07 -18.28 -1.55
CA GLY A 782 32.44 -18.26 -1.04
C GLY A 782 32.60 -18.98 0.30
N THR A 783 33.65 -18.63 1.04
CA THR A 783 33.90 -19.11 2.42
C THR A 783 33.26 -18.19 3.45
N THR A 784 32.65 -18.76 4.50
CA THR A 784 32.05 -17.97 5.58
C THR A 784 33.12 -17.10 6.25
N GLY A 785 32.84 -15.82 6.40
CA GLY A 785 33.75 -14.79 6.93
C GLY A 785 34.53 -14.00 5.88
N THR A 786 34.31 -14.27 4.58
CA THR A 786 34.85 -13.45 3.48
C THR A 786 33.75 -12.57 2.92
N CYS A 787 33.91 -11.25 2.95
CA CYS A 787 32.94 -10.33 2.40
C CYS A 787 32.97 -10.40 0.86
N LEU A 788 31.88 -10.90 0.27
CA LEU A 788 31.74 -11.05 -1.18
C LEU A 788 30.35 -10.56 -1.63
N PRO A 789 30.19 -10.24 -2.93
CA PRO A 789 28.87 -9.97 -3.49
C PRO A 789 27.91 -11.15 -3.28
N VAL A 790 26.67 -10.84 -2.87
CA VAL A 790 25.57 -11.80 -2.82
C VAL A 790 25.30 -12.32 -4.24
N LEU A 791 25.08 -13.64 -4.35
CA LEU A 791 24.80 -14.32 -5.62
C LEU A 791 23.60 -13.68 -6.35
N SER A 792 23.65 -13.71 -7.68
CA SER A 792 22.56 -13.17 -8.52
C SER A 792 21.21 -13.79 -8.13
N GLY A 793 20.18 -12.96 -7.98
CA GLY A 793 18.82 -13.35 -7.60
C GLY A 793 18.59 -13.48 -6.09
N GLY A 794 19.62 -13.36 -5.26
CA GLY A 794 19.51 -13.32 -3.80
C GLY A 794 19.10 -11.93 -3.27
N ASP A 795 18.50 -11.90 -2.09
CA ASP A 795 18.21 -10.69 -1.28
C ASP A 795 18.08 -11.09 0.22
N PRO A 796 19.12 -11.74 0.80
CA PRO A 796 19.02 -12.44 2.08
C PRO A 796 18.74 -11.52 3.27
N ASN A 797 19.16 -10.25 3.20
CA ASN A 797 18.94 -9.27 4.25
C ASN A 797 18.08 -8.08 3.81
N GLN A 798 17.30 -8.23 2.72
CA GLN A 798 16.50 -7.15 2.12
C GLN A 798 17.34 -5.91 1.78
N GLU A 799 18.50 -6.16 1.19
CA GLU A 799 19.44 -5.14 0.75
C GLU A 799 18.89 -4.32 -0.42
N CYS A 800 17.95 -4.89 -1.17
CA CYS A 800 17.35 -4.28 -2.34
C CYS A 800 15.94 -3.75 -2.09
N ALA A 801 15.67 -2.53 -2.57
CA ALA A 801 14.36 -1.91 -2.45
C ALA A 801 13.34 -2.55 -3.42
N GLY A 802 12.19 -2.98 -2.89
CA GLY A 802 11.06 -3.43 -3.70
C GLY A 802 11.25 -4.84 -4.28
N ALA A 803 11.09 -4.98 -5.60
CA ALA A 803 11.19 -6.26 -6.31
C ALA A 803 12.60 -6.54 -6.90
N LEU A 804 13.58 -5.69 -6.55
CA LEU A 804 14.96 -5.81 -7.02
C LEU A 804 15.68 -6.93 -6.24
N THR A 805 16.60 -7.62 -6.90
CA THR A 805 17.46 -8.64 -6.29
C THR A 805 18.92 -8.32 -6.57
N CYS A 806 19.84 -8.89 -5.81
CA CYS A 806 21.27 -8.74 -6.04
C CYS A 806 21.66 -9.28 -7.43
N ASN A 807 22.58 -8.58 -8.10
CA ASN A 807 23.02 -8.87 -9.47
C ASN A 807 24.33 -9.67 -9.54
N GLY A 808 24.83 -10.20 -8.41
CA GLY A 808 26.12 -10.89 -8.35
C GLY A 808 27.37 -10.00 -8.44
N SER A 809 27.19 -8.69 -8.62
CA SER A 809 28.28 -7.69 -8.73
C SER A 809 28.22 -6.63 -7.62
N GLY A 810 27.44 -6.87 -6.56
CA GLY A 810 27.31 -5.94 -5.44
C GLY A 810 26.33 -4.78 -5.69
N GLY A 811 25.33 -4.98 -6.56
CA GLY A 811 24.26 -4.01 -6.80
C GLY A 811 22.90 -4.67 -6.98
N CYS A 812 21.84 -3.87 -6.88
CA CYS A 812 20.46 -4.31 -7.07
C CYS A 812 20.03 -4.19 -8.54
N ALA A 813 19.39 -5.22 -9.08
CA ALA A 813 18.82 -5.24 -10.43
C ALA A 813 17.52 -6.04 -10.48
N LEU A 814 16.71 -5.79 -11.51
CA LEU A 814 15.59 -6.67 -11.86
C LEU A 814 16.13 -8.01 -12.37
N LYS A 815 15.36 -9.08 -12.20
CA LYS A 815 15.73 -10.44 -12.58
C LYS A 815 15.94 -10.55 -14.09
N ALA A 816 17.01 -11.25 -14.49
CA ALA A 816 17.33 -11.50 -15.90
C ALA A 816 16.38 -12.55 -16.51
N ALA A 817 16.35 -12.64 -17.85
CA ALA A 817 15.58 -13.68 -18.53
C ALA A 817 16.06 -15.08 -18.08
N GLY A 818 15.11 -15.95 -17.72
CA GLY A 818 15.32 -17.31 -17.25
C GLY A 818 15.27 -17.49 -15.73
N GLU A 819 15.32 -16.40 -14.96
CA GLU A 819 15.23 -16.40 -13.50
C GLU A 819 13.78 -16.61 -13.02
N PRO A 820 13.53 -17.31 -11.90
CA PRO A 820 12.20 -17.56 -11.41
C PRO A 820 11.52 -16.26 -10.94
N CYS A 821 10.26 -16.09 -11.28
CA CYS A 821 9.48 -14.89 -10.99
C CYS A 821 8.03 -15.24 -10.67
N MET A 822 7.35 -14.36 -9.91
CA MET A 822 5.91 -14.47 -9.65
C MET A 822 5.11 -13.33 -10.28
N MET A 823 5.75 -12.17 -10.49
CA MET A 823 5.13 -10.98 -11.06
C MET A 823 5.99 -10.35 -12.15
N ASN A 824 5.34 -9.70 -13.11
CA ASN A 824 5.98 -9.04 -14.26
C ASN A 824 7.03 -8.00 -13.86
N ASN A 825 6.80 -7.29 -12.75
CA ASN A 825 7.69 -6.23 -12.27
C ASN A 825 8.96 -6.75 -11.55
N GLU A 826 9.13 -8.06 -11.41
CA GLU A 826 10.39 -8.66 -10.94
C GLU A 826 11.41 -8.80 -12.09
N CYS A 827 10.94 -8.85 -13.33
CA CYS A 827 11.77 -9.13 -14.50
C CYS A 827 12.26 -7.85 -15.18
N ALA A 828 13.53 -7.81 -15.59
CA ALA A 828 14.09 -6.69 -16.34
C ALA A 828 13.37 -6.45 -17.67
N SER A 829 12.83 -7.51 -18.25
CA SER A 829 11.99 -7.48 -19.45
C SER A 829 10.55 -7.01 -19.20
N GLY A 830 10.10 -7.00 -17.94
CA GLY A 830 8.70 -6.77 -17.58
C GLY A 830 7.77 -7.95 -17.84
N TYR A 831 8.28 -9.15 -18.16
CA TYR A 831 7.48 -10.32 -18.53
C TYR A 831 7.78 -11.53 -17.64
N CYS A 832 6.78 -11.91 -16.85
CA CYS A 832 6.75 -13.12 -16.02
C CYS A 832 5.43 -13.87 -16.27
N PRO A 833 5.35 -14.74 -17.28
CA PRO A 833 4.16 -15.54 -17.50
C PRO A 833 3.96 -16.47 -16.30
N SER A 834 2.82 -16.35 -15.63
CA SER A 834 2.49 -17.15 -14.45
C SER A 834 2.47 -18.67 -14.72
N GLN A 835 2.40 -19.07 -16.00
CA GLN A 835 2.44 -20.47 -16.43
C GLN A 835 3.86 -21.04 -16.48
N ASP A 836 4.86 -20.19 -16.74
CA ASP A 836 6.25 -20.61 -16.87
C ASP A 836 7.04 -20.34 -15.58
N GLY A 837 6.63 -19.32 -14.82
CA GLY A 837 7.25 -18.97 -13.54
C GLY A 837 8.70 -18.50 -13.67
N VAL A 838 9.13 -18.10 -14.87
CA VAL A 838 10.47 -17.57 -15.18
C VAL A 838 10.36 -16.30 -16.02
N CYS A 839 11.33 -15.39 -15.88
CA CYS A 839 11.39 -14.14 -16.62
C CYS A 839 11.63 -14.41 -18.11
N CYS A 840 10.76 -13.91 -18.97
CA CYS A 840 10.88 -14.06 -20.42
C CYS A 840 11.55 -12.86 -21.05
N ASP A 841 12.36 -13.04 -22.09
CA ASP A 841 12.97 -11.96 -22.87
C ASP A 841 11.93 -11.04 -23.54
N THR A 842 10.76 -11.58 -23.86
CA THR A 842 9.63 -10.88 -24.49
C THR A 842 8.29 -11.38 -23.93
N ALA A 843 7.17 -10.78 -24.37
CA ALA A 843 5.83 -11.16 -23.92
C ALA A 843 5.49 -12.60 -24.36
N CYS A 844 5.45 -13.54 -23.42
CA CYS A 844 5.22 -14.96 -23.67
C CYS A 844 3.91 -15.46 -23.06
N ASN A 845 2.78 -14.91 -23.51
CA ASN A 845 1.45 -15.17 -22.92
C ASN A 845 0.38 -15.56 -23.95
N THR A 846 0.77 -15.81 -25.21
CA THR A 846 -0.12 -16.38 -26.22
C THR A 846 -0.04 -17.92 -26.20
N LYS A 847 -1.06 -18.60 -26.74
CA LYS A 847 -1.14 -20.06 -26.73
C LYS A 847 0.08 -20.71 -27.41
N CYS A 848 0.56 -21.82 -26.86
CA CYS A 848 1.68 -22.60 -27.39
C CYS A 848 3.00 -21.83 -27.43
N LEU A 849 3.19 -20.88 -26.51
CA LEU A 849 4.47 -20.23 -26.28
C LEU A 849 4.93 -20.52 -24.87
N SER A 850 6.25 -20.70 -24.70
CA SER A 850 6.86 -20.91 -23.40
C SER A 850 8.27 -20.34 -23.36
N CYS A 851 8.72 -19.99 -22.17
CA CYS A 851 10.10 -19.65 -21.88
C CYS A 851 10.90 -20.79 -21.24
N LEU A 852 10.32 -21.98 -21.08
CA LEU A 852 11.00 -23.12 -20.47
C LEU A 852 11.73 -23.94 -21.53
N GLN A 853 13.04 -24.16 -21.33
CA GLN A 853 13.85 -24.99 -22.21
C GLN A 853 13.27 -26.38 -22.45
N ALA A 854 12.65 -26.95 -21.40
CA ALA A 854 12.03 -28.26 -21.48
C ALA A 854 10.88 -28.36 -22.48
N GLN A 855 10.31 -27.23 -22.91
CA GLN A 855 9.11 -27.19 -23.75
C GLN A 855 9.40 -26.61 -25.15
N THR A 856 10.37 -25.70 -25.28
CA THR A 856 10.71 -25.08 -26.58
C THR A 856 12.05 -25.56 -27.16
N GLY A 857 12.94 -26.09 -26.32
CA GLY A 857 14.32 -26.42 -26.70
C GLY A 857 15.28 -25.21 -26.70
N GLN A 858 14.79 -23.98 -26.49
CA GLN A 858 15.62 -22.79 -26.32
C GLN A 858 16.14 -22.65 -24.87
N PRO A 859 17.18 -21.87 -24.59
CA PRO A 859 17.58 -21.56 -23.22
C PRO A 859 16.40 -20.98 -22.42
N THR A 860 16.23 -21.44 -21.17
CA THR A 860 15.17 -20.94 -20.28
C THR A 860 15.23 -19.42 -20.19
N GLY A 861 14.09 -18.75 -20.41
CA GLY A 861 13.98 -17.30 -20.51
C GLY A 861 13.81 -16.76 -21.93
N THR A 862 14.00 -17.57 -22.96
CA THR A 862 13.73 -17.18 -24.36
C THR A 862 12.31 -17.61 -24.74
N CYS A 863 11.44 -16.65 -25.08
CA CYS A 863 10.10 -16.98 -25.53
C CYS A 863 10.13 -17.60 -26.93
N ASP A 864 9.64 -18.83 -27.07
CA ASP A 864 9.59 -19.54 -28.35
C ASP A 864 8.39 -20.52 -28.40
N ASP A 865 8.16 -21.11 -29.56
CA ASP A 865 7.07 -22.05 -29.80
C ASP A 865 7.25 -23.36 -29.03
N VAL A 866 6.19 -23.80 -28.35
CA VAL A 866 6.15 -25.11 -27.69
C VAL A 866 6.31 -26.21 -28.74
N THR A 867 7.18 -27.18 -28.43
CA THR A 867 7.54 -28.30 -29.31
C THR A 867 6.30 -29.04 -29.81
N ALA A 868 6.26 -29.27 -31.12
CA ALA A 868 5.12 -29.89 -31.80
C ALA A 868 4.74 -31.25 -31.16
N GLY A 869 3.44 -31.48 -30.99
CA GLY A 869 2.89 -32.72 -30.42
C GLY A 869 2.77 -32.74 -28.90
N THR A 870 3.05 -31.63 -28.21
CA THR A 870 2.92 -31.52 -26.75
C THR A 870 1.91 -30.44 -26.37
N ASP A 871 1.32 -30.54 -25.18
CA ASP A 871 0.46 -29.52 -24.56
C ASP A 871 0.77 -29.46 -23.05
N PRO A 872 1.97 -28.97 -22.68
CA PRO A 872 2.49 -29.12 -21.33
C PRO A 872 1.73 -28.26 -20.32
N GLN A 873 1.11 -27.16 -20.74
CA GLN A 873 0.37 -26.23 -19.89
C GLN A 873 -1.15 -26.20 -20.15
N ALA A 874 -1.70 -27.21 -20.87
CA ALA A 874 -3.12 -27.29 -21.20
C ALA A 874 -3.66 -26.03 -21.92
N GLU A 875 -2.84 -25.48 -22.82
CA GLU A 875 -3.08 -24.25 -23.55
C GLU A 875 -4.06 -24.47 -24.71
N CYS A 876 -4.14 -25.73 -25.16
CA CYS A 876 -4.96 -26.14 -26.27
C CYS A 876 -6.30 -26.73 -25.82
N PRO A 877 -7.44 -26.24 -26.36
CA PRO A 877 -8.74 -26.72 -25.97
C PRO A 877 -9.00 -28.14 -26.50
N GLY A 878 -9.44 -29.03 -25.62
CA GLY A 878 -9.82 -30.40 -25.96
C GLY A 878 -8.63 -31.34 -26.07
N ALA A 879 -8.62 -32.21 -27.09
CA ALA A 879 -7.52 -33.16 -27.34
C ALA A 879 -6.48 -32.61 -28.36
N LYS A 880 -6.41 -31.30 -28.54
CA LYS A 880 -5.48 -30.62 -29.45
C LYS A 880 -4.10 -30.49 -28.79
N VAL A 881 -3.04 -30.39 -29.59
CA VAL A 881 -1.65 -30.21 -29.14
C VAL A 881 -1.01 -29.03 -29.86
N CYS A 882 0.11 -28.52 -29.37
CA CYS A 882 0.86 -27.46 -30.04
C CYS A 882 1.48 -27.97 -31.35
N GLY A 883 1.43 -27.14 -32.41
CA GLY A 883 1.91 -27.47 -33.75
C GLY A 883 3.34 -27.04 -34.06
N GLY A 884 4.09 -26.48 -33.09
CA GLY A 884 5.43 -25.92 -33.29
C GLY A 884 5.47 -24.63 -34.12
N ALA A 885 4.36 -23.90 -34.16
CA ALA A 885 4.21 -22.62 -34.86
C ALA A 885 3.22 -21.69 -34.11
N GLY A 886 3.20 -21.76 -32.77
CA GLY A 886 2.34 -20.94 -31.91
C GLY A 886 0.83 -21.17 -32.09
N GLN A 887 0.43 -22.35 -32.59
CA GLN A 887 -0.97 -22.69 -32.88
C GLN A 887 -1.33 -24.10 -32.38
N CYS A 888 -2.56 -24.27 -31.92
CA CYS A 888 -3.13 -25.57 -31.56
C CYS A 888 -3.58 -26.34 -32.80
N VAL A 889 -3.01 -27.52 -33.02
CA VAL A 889 -3.35 -28.44 -34.10
C VAL A 889 -4.01 -29.71 -33.55
N ASN A 890 -4.69 -30.47 -34.41
CA ASN A 890 -5.10 -31.82 -34.02
C ASN A 890 -3.84 -32.71 -33.98
N PRO A 891 -3.73 -33.62 -33.00
CA PRO A 891 -2.57 -34.49 -32.81
C PRO A 891 -2.33 -35.44 -33.97
#